data_AF-A0A4P1RSU2-F1
#
_entry.id   AF-A0A4P1RSU2-F1
#
_cell.length_a   1.000
_cell.length_b   1.000
_cell.length_c   1.000
_cell.angle_alpha   90.00
_cell.angle_beta   90.00
_cell.angle_gamma   90.00
#
_symmetry.space_group_name_H-M   'P 1'
#
loop_
_entity.id
_entity.type
_entity.pdbx_description
1 polymer ?
#
loop_
_entity_poly.entity_id
_entity_poly.type
_entity_poly.pdbx_seq_one_letter_code
_entity_poly.pdbx_strand_id
1 'polypeptide(L)'
;MDYMNMDDRSIGMFWVVSYTMAQPACETVINWLTSAGVVDLIPGTNLQSAERLVATREVSPLPMSLLSGFAMNLCTKLSYQMEDSLFSGQVVPSIAMVETYTRLLLISPHSLFRSHFHHLVQRSPSLLSKPGVTLLVLEILNYRLLPLYRYQGKSKALMYDVTKIISALKGKRGDHRAFRLAENLCLNLIFSLRDFFLVKREGKGPTEFTETLNRATVITLAILIKTRGIADADHLLYLQNMLEQIMGTSQHTWSEKTLRYFPSVLRDALSGRMDNRSLAIQAWQQAETTVIHQCTQLLSPSADPSYVMTYISHSFPQHRQYLCAGALILMHGHAEKINSGNLGRVLREISPEEVTSNIYTMVDVLLHHIQVELQQGHSLQDLLLKACASLVFFVWTNELLPLDILLLALIDRDDDPHALRIVISLLDRQELQQRVKLFCMTRGHPEHWLYSGVFKRVELQKALGNHLSWKDRYNASSGAITTKFAFTGTTCNKLSRYPVFFDDIAARLLPVIPLIVYRLIENDAMDPAERILAMYSPLLAYYPLRFTFVRDILAYFYGHLPGKLIVRILNVLDISKIPFSESFPQQISSSNPVMCPPLDYFMTLLLGIVNNVIPPLHNNSKSGPTGDTSSNAQNTSQNKPPTVSQSGPANASEGRKAFYQIQDPGTYTQLVLETAVVEILSLPVSASQIVQSLVQIVVNIQPTLIQSSNAFQGCSNGVGQGSALPTSPSGGSTDSLGASRSTPSVSGINTSNFASRSGYTCQQLSCLLIQACGLLLAQLPSDFHLQLYLETTRIIKENWWLTDMKRSLAEIDSAVGYALLDPTWAAQDNTSTAIGNVVALLHSFFSNLPQEWLEGTHVIIKQLRPVTSVAMLRIAFRIMGPVLPKLANAHALFNKTLALLLSILVDAFGKNSQTPIAVNASEIRDLIDFLHHVVHYEGQGGSVQASSKPRPDVLALIGRASESLRPDVQHLLSHLKPDVNSSIYAASHPKIVQNTT
;
A
#
# COMPACT_ATOMS: atom_id res chain seq x y z
N MET A 1 22.46 27.83 25.55
CA MET A 1 22.62 28.33 24.16
C MET A 1 21.25 28.55 23.58
N ASP A 2 21.05 29.63 22.83
CA ASP A 2 19.82 29.86 22.08
C ASP A 2 19.99 29.32 20.67
N TYR A 3 19.49 28.10 20.44
CA TYR A 3 19.65 27.39 19.17
C TYR A 3 18.86 28.01 18.01
N MET A 4 17.92 28.93 18.28
CA MET A 4 17.12 29.59 17.24
C MET A 4 17.86 30.77 16.60
N ASN A 5 18.87 31.32 17.30
CA ASN A 5 19.59 32.53 16.91
C ASN A 5 21.09 32.28 16.64
N MET A 6 21.48 31.02 16.43
CA MET A 6 22.87 30.69 16.08
C MET A 6 23.15 31.03 14.62
N ASP A 7 24.27 31.71 14.37
CA ASP A 7 24.79 31.91 13.01
C ASP A 7 25.43 30.63 12.46
N ASP A 8 25.65 30.59 11.14
CA ASP A 8 26.21 29.41 10.45
C ASP A 8 27.55 28.96 11.05
N ARG A 9 28.36 29.92 11.51
CA ARG A 9 29.65 29.64 12.15
C ARG A 9 29.45 28.94 13.49
N SER A 10 28.53 29.40 14.33
CA SER A 10 28.22 28.76 15.61
C SER A 10 27.60 27.38 15.41
N ILE A 11 26.74 27.21 14.40
CA ILE A 11 26.18 25.90 14.03
C ILE A 11 27.32 24.93 13.66
N GLY A 12 28.23 25.35 12.78
CA GLY A 12 29.40 24.55 12.39
C GLY A 12 30.30 24.19 13.58
N MET A 13 30.54 25.13 14.49
CA MET A 13 31.30 24.86 15.72
C MET A 13 30.58 23.86 16.63
N PHE A 14 29.26 23.96 16.77
CA PHE A 14 28.49 23.00 17.56
C PHE A 14 28.51 21.59 16.95
N TRP A 15 28.51 21.48 15.62
CA TRP A 15 28.73 20.19 14.96
C TRP A 15 30.09 19.61 15.35
N VAL A 16 31.18 20.38 15.31
CA VAL A 16 32.50 19.91 15.77
C VAL A 16 32.46 19.42 17.22
N VAL A 17 31.76 20.15 18.11
CA VAL A 17 31.56 19.71 19.51
C VAL A 17 30.75 18.41 19.56
N SER A 18 29.74 18.22 18.72
CA SER A 18 28.99 16.96 18.66
C SER A 18 29.87 15.73 18.32
N TYR A 19 30.90 15.93 17.49
CA TYR A 19 31.85 14.87 17.11
C TYR A 19 32.92 14.60 18.17
N THR A 20 33.35 15.64 18.90
CA THR A 20 34.49 15.57 19.83
C THR A 20 34.07 15.39 21.30
N MET A 21 32.93 15.96 21.70
CA MET A 21 32.43 16.03 23.08
C MET A 21 30.92 15.74 23.14
N ALA A 22 30.53 14.53 22.74
CA ALA A 22 29.11 14.16 22.62
C ALA A 22 28.29 14.29 23.92
N GLN A 23 28.86 13.98 25.10
CA GLN A 23 28.10 14.02 26.36
C GLN A 23 27.76 15.47 26.79
N PRO A 24 28.71 16.42 26.85
CA PRO A 24 28.40 17.83 27.11
C PRO A 24 27.43 18.44 26.10
N ALA A 25 27.55 18.07 24.81
CA ALA A 25 26.63 18.51 23.78
C ALA A 25 25.19 18.00 24.04
N CYS A 26 25.02 16.72 24.41
CA CYS A 26 23.72 16.17 24.81
C CYS A 26 23.10 16.96 25.96
N GLU A 27 23.86 17.19 27.04
CA GLU A 27 23.37 17.90 28.22
C GLU A 27 22.92 19.33 27.86
N THR A 28 23.66 20.00 27.00
CA THR A 28 23.29 21.35 26.55
C THR A 28 21.99 21.37 25.74
N VAL A 29 21.73 20.32 24.96
CA VAL A 29 20.47 20.14 24.24
C VAL A 29 19.31 19.84 25.20
N ILE A 30 19.49 18.93 26.15
CA ILE A 30 18.45 18.62 27.16
C ILE A 30 18.13 19.86 28.00
N ASN A 31 19.15 20.61 28.43
CA ASN A 31 18.98 21.86 29.18
C ASN A 31 18.20 22.93 28.40
N TRP A 32 18.34 22.98 27.06
CA TRP A 32 17.52 23.85 26.23
C TRP A 32 16.04 23.44 26.27
N LEU A 33 15.77 22.14 26.11
CA LEU A 33 14.41 21.61 26.07
C LEU A 33 13.66 21.75 27.41
N THR A 34 14.39 21.98 28.50
CA THR A 34 13.85 22.22 29.85
C THR A 34 14.06 23.66 30.35
N SER A 35 14.65 24.54 29.53
CA SER A 35 15.11 25.88 29.94
C SER A 35 14.00 26.81 30.44
N ALA A 36 12.79 26.68 29.90
CA ALA A 36 11.63 27.49 30.33
C ALA A 36 11.06 27.05 31.70
N GLY A 37 11.63 26.01 32.31
CA GLY A 37 11.19 25.49 33.59
C GLY A 37 9.85 24.76 33.47
N VAL A 38 9.10 24.78 34.56
CA VAL A 38 7.94 23.93 34.77
C VAL A 38 6.71 24.76 35.14
N VAL A 39 5.51 24.29 34.83
CA VAL A 39 4.23 24.93 35.11
C VAL A 39 3.20 23.88 35.57
N ASP A 40 2.35 24.27 36.50
CA ASP A 40 1.19 23.48 36.90
C ASP A 40 0.11 23.59 35.81
N LEU A 41 -0.31 22.46 35.23
CA LEU A 41 -1.33 22.44 34.19
C LEU A 41 -2.76 22.63 34.75
N ILE A 42 -2.93 22.55 36.07
CA ILE A 42 -4.22 22.72 36.75
C ILE A 42 -4.00 23.65 37.97
N PRO A 43 -4.30 24.96 37.86
CA PRO A 43 -4.30 25.84 39.02
C PRO A 43 -5.59 25.60 39.82
N GLY A 44 -5.48 24.88 40.94
CA GLY A 44 -6.56 24.72 41.91
C GLY A 44 -6.02 24.88 43.33
N THR A 45 -6.58 25.82 44.08
CA THR A 45 -6.14 26.17 45.45
C THR A 45 -6.41 25.08 46.49
N ASN A 46 -7.23 24.06 46.18
CA ASN A 46 -7.66 23.00 47.12
C ASN A 46 -7.35 21.55 46.66
N LEU A 47 -6.38 21.33 45.76
CA LEU A 47 -5.96 19.98 45.35
C LEU A 47 -4.82 19.45 46.24
N GLN A 48 -4.94 18.20 46.72
CA GLN A 48 -3.87 17.49 47.45
C GLN A 48 -2.61 17.38 46.56
N SER A 49 -1.42 17.40 47.17
CA SER A 49 -0.12 17.41 46.44
C SER A 49 0.06 16.22 45.48
N ALA A 50 -0.60 15.09 45.72
CA ALA A 50 -0.57 13.89 44.88
C ALA A 50 -1.44 13.97 43.60
N GLU A 51 -2.19 15.06 43.40
CA GLU A 51 -3.11 15.27 42.27
C GLU A 51 -2.68 16.38 41.30
N ARG A 52 -1.58 17.09 41.58
CA ARG A 52 -1.07 18.17 40.71
C ARG A 52 -0.31 17.58 39.51
N LEU A 53 -0.80 17.87 38.31
CA LEU A 53 -0.13 17.52 37.07
C LEU A 53 0.81 18.65 36.66
N VAL A 54 2.10 18.35 36.68
CA VAL A 54 3.19 19.29 36.45
C VAL A 54 3.77 19.06 35.06
N ALA A 55 3.97 20.12 34.27
CA ALA A 55 4.50 20.03 32.90
C ALA A 55 5.64 21.00 32.63
N THR A 56 6.58 20.59 31.79
CA THR A 56 7.61 21.49 31.27
C THR A 56 6.96 22.57 30.39
N ARG A 57 7.38 23.83 30.56
CA ARG A 57 6.90 24.93 29.72
C ARG A 57 7.34 24.74 28.27
N GLU A 58 6.51 25.21 27.34
CA GLU A 58 6.79 25.07 25.91
C GLU A 58 7.98 25.95 25.50
N VAL A 59 8.87 25.37 24.68
CA VAL A 59 10.02 26.03 24.04
C VAL A 59 10.00 25.74 22.54
N SER A 60 10.97 26.23 21.78
CA SER A 60 11.13 25.84 20.37
C SER A 60 11.88 24.51 20.24
N PRO A 61 11.40 23.54 19.42
CA PRO A 61 12.15 22.33 19.11
C PRO A 61 13.37 22.63 18.25
N LEU A 62 14.40 21.79 18.32
CA LEU A 62 15.60 22.02 17.53
C LEU A 62 15.34 21.89 16.02
N PRO A 63 15.91 22.78 15.18
CA PRO A 63 15.66 22.79 13.75
C PRO A 63 16.34 21.60 13.06
N MET A 64 15.72 21.07 12.00
CA MET A 64 16.29 19.95 11.22
C MET A 64 17.67 20.29 10.64
N SER A 65 17.92 21.55 10.25
CA SER A 65 19.22 22.01 9.76
C SER A 65 20.33 21.77 10.79
N LEU A 66 20.11 22.15 12.05
CA LEU A 66 21.06 21.92 13.14
C LEU A 66 21.25 20.43 13.43
N LEU A 67 20.14 19.69 13.57
CA LEU A 67 20.20 18.28 13.92
C LEU A 67 20.89 17.44 12.83
N SER A 68 20.77 17.83 11.56
CA SER A 68 21.34 17.09 10.42
C SER A 68 22.87 16.99 10.43
N GLY A 69 23.56 17.91 11.10
CA GLY A 69 25.01 17.88 11.26
C GLY A 69 25.50 17.26 12.58
N PHE A 70 24.60 16.72 13.41
CA PHE A 70 25.00 16.02 14.63
C PHE A 70 25.71 14.70 14.30
N ALA A 71 26.78 14.41 15.03
CA ALA A 71 27.43 13.11 14.97
C ALA A 71 26.45 11.99 15.36
N MET A 72 26.49 10.84 14.67
CA MET A 72 25.59 9.71 14.94
C MET A 72 25.66 9.20 16.39
N ASN A 73 26.85 9.27 17.00
CA ASN A 73 27.06 8.97 18.41
C ASN A 73 26.28 9.92 19.35
N LEU A 74 26.30 11.23 19.05
CA LEU A 74 25.50 12.22 19.77
C LEU A 74 24.01 11.91 19.62
N CYS A 75 23.53 11.70 18.39
CA CYS A 75 22.12 11.39 18.12
C CYS A 75 21.65 10.17 18.92
N THR A 76 22.45 9.11 18.94
CA THR A 76 22.13 7.90 19.70
C THR A 76 22.03 8.19 21.20
N LYS A 77 23.01 8.88 21.79
CA LYS A 77 22.99 9.24 23.21
C LYS A 77 21.82 10.16 23.57
N LEU A 78 21.57 11.17 22.74
CA LEU A 78 20.48 12.12 22.92
C LEU A 78 19.13 11.40 22.87
N SER A 79 18.94 10.47 21.93
CA SER A 79 17.70 9.69 21.83
C SER A 79 17.39 8.94 23.13
N TYR A 80 18.39 8.27 23.73
CA TYR A 80 18.20 7.54 24.98
C TYR A 80 17.89 8.44 26.18
N GLN A 81 18.57 9.60 26.29
CA GLN A 81 18.30 10.57 27.36
C GLN A 81 16.90 11.20 27.24
N MET A 82 16.47 11.46 26.01
CA MET A 82 15.11 11.94 25.75
C MET A 82 14.07 10.87 26.07
N GLU A 83 14.30 9.60 25.70
CA GLU A 83 13.41 8.50 26.08
C GLU A 83 13.21 8.40 27.60
N ASP A 84 14.29 8.53 28.38
CA ASP A 84 14.19 8.53 29.84
C ASP A 84 13.36 9.71 30.35
N SER A 85 13.53 10.89 29.77
CA SER A 85 12.75 12.08 30.13
C SER A 85 11.28 11.98 29.73
N LEU A 86 10.98 11.44 28.55
CA LEU A 86 9.65 11.32 27.98
C LEU A 86 8.80 10.24 28.66
N PHE A 87 9.40 9.08 28.97
CA PHE A 87 8.65 7.88 29.33
C PHE A 87 8.90 7.40 30.77
N SER A 88 10.04 7.74 31.35
CA SER A 88 10.37 7.41 32.75
C SER A 88 10.19 8.61 33.69
N GLY A 89 10.13 9.83 33.15
CA GLY A 89 9.98 11.08 33.90
C GLY A 89 8.66 11.21 34.68
N GLN A 90 8.70 12.03 35.73
CA GLN A 90 7.53 12.38 36.55
C GLN A 90 6.79 13.63 36.05
N VAL A 91 7.46 14.47 35.27
CA VAL A 91 6.93 15.73 34.70
C VAL A 91 6.48 15.47 33.27
N VAL A 92 5.35 16.06 32.88
CA VAL A 92 4.86 15.97 31.50
C VAL A 92 5.81 16.74 30.57
N PRO A 93 6.32 16.12 29.49
CA PRO A 93 7.28 16.79 28.62
C PRO A 93 6.64 17.92 27.81
N SER A 94 7.49 18.84 27.35
CA SER A 94 7.11 19.87 26.37
C SER A 94 6.90 19.24 24.99
N ILE A 95 6.05 19.84 24.15
CA ILE A 95 5.84 19.39 22.76
C ILE A 95 7.15 19.49 21.98
N ALA A 96 7.98 20.50 22.28
CA ALA A 96 9.29 20.67 21.67
C ALA A 96 10.26 19.50 21.92
N MET A 97 10.22 18.90 23.11
CA MET A 97 11.00 17.70 23.40
C MET A 97 10.53 16.52 22.55
N VAL A 98 9.22 16.31 22.45
CA VAL A 98 8.64 15.25 21.60
C VAL A 98 8.98 15.47 20.12
N GLU A 99 8.81 16.70 19.61
CA GLU A 99 9.13 17.06 18.23
C GLU A 99 10.62 16.88 17.94
N THR A 100 11.52 17.33 18.83
CA THR A 100 12.96 17.12 18.68
C THR A 100 13.31 15.63 18.64
N TYR A 101 12.67 14.81 19.49
CA TYR A 101 12.89 13.36 19.50
C TYR A 101 12.47 12.74 18.16
N THR A 102 11.29 13.09 17.66
CA THR A 102 10.80 12.56 16.38
C THR A 102 11.69 13.00 15.21
N ARG A 103 12.13 14.26 15.18
CA ARG A 103 13.07 14.79 14.17
C ARG A 103 14.39 14.05 14.16
N LEU A 104 14.92 13.73 15.35
CA LEU A 104 16.15 12.95 15.48
C LEU A 104 16.04 11.61 14.77
N LEU A 105 14.90 10.92 14.94
CA LEU A 105 14.62 9.65 14.28
C LEU A 105 14.45 9.78 12.75
N LEU A 106 14.02 10.94 12.26
CA LEU A 106 13.82 11.23 10.83
C LEU A 106 15.11 11.50 10.05
N ILE A 107 16.20 11.93 10.71
CA ILE A 107 17.45 12.34 10.03
C ILE A 107 18.20 11.17 9.43
N SER A 108 18.24 10.04 10.16
CA SER A 108 18.78 8.78 9.66
C SER A 108 17.86 7.64 10.07
N PRO A 109 16.74 7.44 9.34
CA PRO A 109 15.73 6.43 9.66
C PRO A 109 16.31 5.02 9.77
N HIS A 110 17.31 4.66 8.95
CA HIS A 110 17.94 3.33 9.03
C HIS A 110 18.80 3.13 10.27
N SER A 111 19.53 4.17 10.71
CA SER A 111 20.49 4.05 11.80
C SER A 111 19.88 4.29 13.17
N LEU A 112 18.96 5.25 13.26
CA LEU A 112 18.43 5.76 14.54
C LEU A 112 17.10 5.12 14.91
N PHE A 113 16.23 4.86 13.93
CA PHE A 113 14.91 4.30 14.22
C PHE A 113 14.99 2.77 14.39
N ARG A 114 14.70 2.32 15.62
CA ARG A 114 14.41 0.92 15.95
C ARG A 114 12.90 0.74 16.00
N SER A 115 12.41 -0.51 16.06
CA SER A 115 10.97 -0.75 16.27
C SER A 115 10.57 -0.12 17.62
N HIS A 116 10.12 1.13 17.57
CA HIS A 116 10.13 2.04 18.72
C HIS A 116 9.33 1.47 19.87
N PHE A 117 8.10 1.02 19.58
CA PHE A 117 7.25 0.34 20.54
C PHE A 117 7.90 -0.88 21.20
N HIS A 118 8.42 -1.83 20.40
CA HIS A 118 9.05 -3.04 20.92
C HIS A 118 10.28 -2.72 21.79
N HIS A 119 11.11 -1.78 21.34
CA HIS A 119 12.28 -1.32 22.07
C HIS A 119 11.92 -0.70 23.42
N LEU A 120 10.91 0.18 23.45
CA LEU A 120 10.46 0.82 24.69
C LEU A 120 9.86 -0.19 25.68
N VAL A 121 9.04 -1.13 25.20
CA VAL A 121 8.45 -2.19 26.04
C VAL A 121 9.52 -3.13 26.59
N GLN A 122 10.54 -3.48 25.79
CA GLN A 122 11.66 -4.29 26.25
C GLN A 122 12.49 -3.57 27.32
N ARG A 123 12.74 -2.26 27.15
CA ARG A 123 13.49 -1.43 28.09
C ARG A 123 12.71 -1.16 29.38
N SER A 124 11.38 -1.05 29.28
CA SER A 124 10.49 -0.79 30.40
C SER A 124 9.21 -1.64 30.28
N PRO A 125 9.19 -2.86 30.86
CA PRO A 125 8.01 -3.73 30.79
C PRO A 125 6.76 -3.11 31.43
N SER A 126 6.92 -2.20 32.39
CA SER A 126 5.84 -1.47 33.04
C SER A 126 5.39 -0.20 32.29
N LEU A 127 5.95 0.10 31.11
CA LEU A 127 5.64 1.31 30.32
C LEU A 127 4.13 1.50 30.12
N LEU A 128 3.44 0.44 29.70
CA LEU A 128 2.00 0.46 29.40
C LEU A 128 1.11 0.46 30.65
N SER A 129 1.69 0.24 31.84
CA SER A 129 0.95 0.37 33.10
C SER A 129 0.69 1.81 33.48
N LYS A 130 1.47 2.76 32.92
CA LYS A 130 1.32 4.20 33.14
C LYS A 130 0.36 4.79 32.07
N PRO A 131 -0.83 5.26 32.45
CA PRO A 131 -1.85 5.67 31.46
C PRO A 131 -1.42 6.88 30.60
N GLY A 132 -0.78 7.89 31.21
CA GLY A 132 -0.28 9.07 30.47
C GLY A 132 0.85 8.76 29.48
N VAL A 133 1.74 7.84 29.84
CA VAL A 133 2.82 7.36 28.97
C VAL A 133 2.25 6.58 27.79
N THR A 134 1.24 5.73 28.04
CA THR A 134 0.55 4.99 26.98
C THR A 134 -0.09 5.94 25.96
N LEU A 135 -0.77 7.00 26.42
CA LEU A 135 -1.32 8.03 25.52
C LEU A 135 -0.21 8.70 24.70
N LEU A 136 0.87 9.15 25.34
CA LEU A 136 1.99 9.81 24.64
C LEU A 136 2.59 8.91 23.56
N VAL A 137 2.86 7.63 23.89
CA VAL A 137 3.40 6.66 22.93
C VAL A 137 2.43 6.48 21.76
N LEU A 138 1.14 6.28 22.01
CA LEU A 138 0.14 6.12 20.95
C LEU A 138 0.02 7.38 20.06
N GLU A 139 0.05 8.58 20.64
CA GLU A 139 0.00 9.84 19.89
C GLU A 139 1.25 10.01 19.00
N ILE A 140 2.45 9.72 19.54
CA ILE A 140 3.71 9.76 18.77
C ILE A 140 3.67 8.73 17.63
N LEU A 141 3.22 7.51 17.90
CA LEU A 141 3.12 6.45 16.89
C LEU A 141 2.16 6.84 15.76
N ASN A 142 0.98 7.35 16.10
CA ASN A 142 -0.07 7.66 15.12
C ASN A 142 0.27 8.87 14.26
N TYR A 143 0.73 9.96 14.89
CA TYR A 143 0.82 11.25 14.23
C TYR A 143 2.24 11.65 13.81
N ARG A 144 3.27 10.88 14.17
CA ARG A 144 4.68 11.21 13.87
C ARG A 144 5.50 10.04 13.33
N LEU A 145 5.38 8.84 13.91
CA LEU A 145 6.26 7.71 13.57
C LEU A 145 5.66 6.72 12.58
N LEU A 146 4.37 6.81 12.24
CA LEU A 146 3.76 5.91 11.25
C LEU A 146 4.55 5.85 9.92
N PRO A 147 5.04 6.97 9.35
CA PRO A 147 5.81 6.90 8.12
C PRO A 147 7.16 6.17 8.29
N LEU A 148 7.78 6.24 9.48
CA LEU A 148 9.03 5.51 9.78
C LEU A 148 8.79 3.99 9.92
N TYR A 149 7.64 3.59 10.49
CA TYR A 149 7.25 2.18 10.52
C TYR A 149 7.05 1.62 9.11
N ARG A 150 6.48 2.43 8.22
CA ARG A 150 6.33 2.08 6.81
C ARG A 150 7.69 1.99 6.10
N TYR A 151 8.56 2.97 6.31
CA TYR A 151 9.92 2.99 5.77
C TYR A 151 10.71 1.72 6.09
N GLN A 152 10.56 1.21 7.31
CA GLN A 152 11.26 0.02 7.81
C GLN A 152 10.51 -1.29 7.51
N GLY A 153 9.33 -1.25 6.90
CA GLY A 153 8.50 -2.44 6.67
C GLY A 153 7.99 -3.09 7.96
N LYS A 154 7.81 -2.31 9.04
CA LYS A 154 7.42 -2.81 10.39
C LYS A 154 5.97 -2.51 10.77
N SER A 155 5.16 -1.96 9.87
CA SER A 155 3.74 -1.65 10.13
C SER A 155 2.94 -2.87 10.60
N LYS A 156 3.15 -4.05 9.97
CA LYS A 156 2.46 -5.30 10.36
C LYS A 156 2.75 -5.70 11.80
N ALA A 157 4.02 -5.63 12.23
CA ALA A 157 4.41 -5.96 13.60
C ALA A 157 3.76 -5.01 14.61
N LEU A 158 3.78 -3.70 14.32
CA LEU A 158 3.15 -2.70 15.19
C LEU A 158 1.62 -2.89 15.27
N MET A 159 0.96 -3.24 14.16
CA MET A 159 -0.47 -3.50 14.12
C MET A 159 -0.86 -4.61 15.11
N TYR A 160 -0.09 -5.71 15.16
CA TYR A 160 -0.34 -6.78 16.14
C TYR A 160 -0.14 -6.32 17.58
N ASP A 161 0.92 -5.56 17.85
CA ASP A 161 1.19 -5.02 19.18
C ASP A 161 0.07 -4.07 19.64
N VAL A 162 -0.42 -3.19 18.76
CA VAL A 162 -1.53 -2.28 19.04
C VAL A 162 -2.84 -3.04 19.25
N THR A 163 -3.07 -4.11 18.51
CA THR A 163 -4.26 -4.97 18.68
C THR A 163 -4.32 -5.56 20.09
N LYS A 164 -3.19 -5.99 20.65
CA LYS A 164 -3.14 -6.48 22.04
C LYS A 164 -3.53 -5.38 23.04
N ILE A 165 -3.13 -4.13 22.79
CA ILE A 165 -3.55 -2.99 23.62
C ILE A 165 -5.06 -2.80 23.53
N ILE A 166 -5.62 -2.83 22.32
CA ILE A 166 -7.07 -2.70 22.08
C ILE A 166 -7.84 -3.81 22.82
N SER A 167 -7.40 -5.06 22.70
CA SER A 167 -7.96 -6.21 23.43
C SER A 167 -7.98 -6.00 24.94
N ALA A 168 -6.95 -5.36 25.50
CA ALA A 168 -6.85 -5.07 26.93
C ALA A 168 -7.69 -3.86 27.37
N LEU A 169 -8.14 -3.00 26.46
CA LEU A 169 -8.89 -1.77 26.75
C LEU A 169 -10.39 -1.86 26.42
N LYS A 170 -10.79 -2.70 25.46
CA LYS A 170 -12.14 -2.70 24.87
C LYS A 170 -13.29 -2.85 25.88
N GLY A 171 -13.08 -3.64 26.94
CA GLY A 171 -14.05 -3.86 28.02
C GLY A 171 -13.89 -2.94 29.25
N LYS A 172 -12.89 -2.06 29.28
CA LYS A 172 -12.60 -1.21 30.44
C LYS A 172 -13.41 0.09 30.38
N ARG A 173 -14.28 0.28 31.38
CA ARG A 173 -15.05 1.53 31.55
C ARG A 173 -14.11 2.71 31.75
N GLY A 174 -14.42 3.84 31.14
CA GLY A 174 -13.69 5.09 31.33
C GLY A 174 -12.37 5.25 30.56
N ASP A 175 -11.81 4.20 29.95
CA ASP A 175 -10.58 4.25 29.15
C ASP A 175 -10.83 4.61 27.66
N HIS A 176 -11.92 5.32 27.37
CA HIS A 176 -12.39 5.65 26.02
C HIS A 176 -11.33 6.35 25.17
N ARG A 177 -10.59 7.31 25.75
CA ARG A 177 -9.57 8.06 25.01
C ARG A 177 -8.45 7.15 24.49
N ALA A 178 -7.87 6.33 25.36
CA ALA A 178 -6.77 5.44 24.99
C ALA A 178 -7.23 4.37 23.99
N PHE A 179 -8.42 3.79 24.20
CA PHE A 179 -9.01 2.84 23.26
C PHE A 179 -9.20 3.45 21.87
N ARG A 180 -9.84 4.63 21.77
CA ARG A 180 -10.11 5.26 20.48
C ARG A 180 -8.85 5.73 19.76
N LEU A 181 -7.84 6.20 20.49
CA LEU A 181 -6.56 6.55 19.91
C LEU A 181 -5.83 5.31 19.37
N ALA A 182 -5.84 4.19 20.12
CA ALA A 182 -5.27 2.92 19.66
C ALA A 182 -6.01 2.36 18.44
N GLU A 183 -7.34 2.41 18.42
CA GLU A 183 -8.17 2.02 17.28
C GLU A 183 -7.87 2.89 16.05
N ASN A 184 -7.74 4.21 16.23
CA ASN A 184 -7.38 5.13 15.14
C ASN A 184 -5.97 4.89 14.57
N LEU A 185 -4.99 4.62 15.44
CA LEU A 185 -3.65 4.18 15.02
C LEU A 185 -3.72 2.87 14.23
N CYS A 186 -4.52 1.91 14.70
CA CYS A 186 -4.68 0.63 14.02
C CYS A 186 -5.35 0.77 12.65
N LEU A 187 -6.35 1.66 12.51
CA LEU A 187 -6.93 2.02 11.21
C LEU A 187 -5.86 2.53 10.22
N ASN A 188 -5.05 3.50 10.66
CA ASN A 188 -3.94 3.99 9.84
C ASN A 188 -2.91 2.91 9.51
N LEU A 189 -2.62 1.99 10.44
CA LEU A 189 -1.71 0.88 10.19
C LEU A 189 -2.27 -0.09 9.15
N ILE A 190 -3.55 -0.45 9.24
CA ILE A 190 -4.25 -1.29 8.27
C ILE A 190 -4.21 -0.63 6.88
N PHE A 191 -4.57 0.66 6.77
CA PHE A 191 -4.51 1.39 5.49
C PHE A 191 -3.08 1.59 4.96
N SER A 192 -2.06 1.50 5.81
CA SER A 192 -0.65 1.58 5.39
C SER A 192 -0.11 0.29 4.78
N LEU A 193 -0.84 -0.83 4.88
CA LEU A 193 -0.41 -2.13 4.36
C LEU A 193 -0.41 -2.10 2.84
N ARG A 194 0.66 -2.66 2.24
CA ARG A 194 0.87 -2.66 0.78
C ARG A 194 0.83 -4.05 0.17
N ASP A 195 0.91 -5.08 1.00
CA ASP A 195 0.88 -6.47 0.60
C ASP A 195 -0.12 -7.24 1.45
N PHE A 196 -0.55 -8.38 0.93
CA PHE A 196 -1.30 -9.36 1.70
C PHE A 196 -0.64 -9.62 3.05
N PHE A 197 -1.44 -9.66 4.10
CA PHE A 197 -0.97 -9.92 5.45
C PHE A 197 -1.77 -11.07 6.02
N LEU A 198 -1.14 -11.84 6.89
CA LEU A 198 -1.82 -12.85 7.68
C LEU A 198 -2.46 -12.15 8.88
N VAL A 199 -3.60 -12.63 9.35
CA VAL A 199 -4.09 -12.30 10.69
C VAL A 199 -3.70 -13.50 11.53
N LYS A 200 -2.44 -13.53 11.99
CA LYS A 200 -1.95 -14.68 12.77
C LYS A 200 -2.71 -14.79 14.07
N ARG A 201 -3.17 -16.01 14.37
CA ARG A 201 -3.74 -16.41 15.65
C ARG A 201 -2.84 -17.47 16.29
N GLU A 202 -2.52 -17.33 17.58
CA GLU A 202 -1.88 -18.40 18.36
C GLU A 202 -2.87 -19.50 18.79
N GLY A 203 -3.98 -19.73 18.05
CA GLY A 203 -4.99 -20.76 18.34
C GLY A 203 -6.22 -20.77 17.41
N LYS A 204 -7.13 -21.76 17.52
CA LYS A 204 -8.37 -21.92 16.70
C LYS A 204 -9.55 -21.10 17.24
N GLY A 205 -10.13 -20.17 16.46
CA GLY A 205 -11.23 -19.26 16.88
C GLY A 205 -11.14 -17.86 16.23
N PRO A 206 -11.99 -16.87 16.60
CA PRO A 206 -12.14 -15.62 15.84
C PRO A 206 -11.09 -14.52 16.19
N THR A 207 -10.95 -13.49 15.35
CA THR A 207 -9.93 -12.41 15.47
C THR A 207 -10.11 -11.55 16.72
N GLU A 208 -9.02 -10.98 17.24
CA GLU A 208 -9.05 -10.01 18.34
C GLU A 208 -9.48 -8.59 17.93
N PHE A 209 -9.67 -8.35 16.63
CA PHE A 209 -10.06 -7.06 16.09
C PHE A 209 -11.46 -6.64 16.55
N THR A 210 -11.65 -5.33 16.71
CA THR A 210 -12.97 -4.71 16.88
C THR A 210 -13.74 -4.79 15.57
N GLU A 211 -15.07 -4.61 15.61
CA GLU A 211 -15.88 -4.56 14.40
C GLU A 211 -15.38 -3.51 13.39
N THR A 212 -15.00 -2.32 13.88
CA THR A 212 -14.41 -1.25 13.06
C THR A 212 -13.17 -1.72 12.29
N LEU A 213 -12.26 -2.41 12.98
CA LEU A 213 -11.01 -2.89 12.38
C LEU A 213 -11.21 -4.08 11.46
N ASN A 214 -12.16 -4.96 11.77
CA ASN A 214 -12.57 -6.05 10.87
C ASN A 214 -13.10 -5.50 9.54
N ARG A 215 -13.99 -4.50 9.58
CA ARG A 215 -14.51 -3.84 8.37
C ARG A 215 -13.40 -3.16 7.57
N ALA A 216 -12.57 -2.36 8.23
CA ALA A 216 -11.43 -1.69 7.59
C ALA A 216 -10.45 -2.68 6.95
N THR A 217 -10.24 -3.84 7.58
CA THR A 217 -9.41 -4.93 7.05
C THR A 217 -9.99 -5.48 5.76
N VAL A 218 -11.29 -5.78 5.70
CA VAL A 218 -11.94 -6.31 4.49
C VAL A 218 -11.87 -5.30 3.34
N ILE A 219 -12.14 -4.01 3.61
CA ILE A 219 -11.98 -2.94 2.60
C ILE A 219 -10.54 -2.90 2.09
N THR A 220 -9.57 -2.92 2.99
CA THR A 220 -8.16 -2.86 2.63
C THR A 220 -7.74 -4.08 1.80
N LEU A 221 -8.21 -5.28 2.15
CA LEU A 221 -7.99 -6.48 1.35
C LEU A 221 -8.60 -6.33 -0.05
N ALA A 222 -9.80 -5.76 -0.18
CA ALA A 222 -10.41 -5.52 -1.48
C ALA A 222 -9.57 -4.56 -2.34
N ILE A 223 -9.09 -3.46 -1.76
CA ILE A 223 -8.21 -2.50 -2.44
C ILE A 223 -6.89 -3.16 -2.83
N LEU A 224 -6.25 -3.90 -1.93
CA LEU A 224 -4.96 -4.55 -2.17
C LEU A 224 -5.05 -5.61 -3.26
N ILE A 225 -6.00 -6.54 -3.16
CA ILE A 225 -6.18 -7.61 -4.14
C ILE A 225 -6.52 -7.02 -5.51
N LYS A 226 -7.40 -6.02 -5.59
CA LYS A 226 -7.77 -5.40 -6.87
C LYS A 226 -6.64 -4.61 -7.52
N THR A 227 -5.82 -3.90 -6.73
CA THR A 227 -4.83 -2.95 -7.26
C THR A 227 -3.40 -3.46 -7.26
N ARG A 228 -3.11 -4.59 -6.59
CA ARG A 228 -1.76 -5.19 -6.45
C ARG A 228 -1.74 -6.72 -6.53
N GLY A 229 -2.90 -7.39 -6.41
CA GLY A 229 -3.03 -8.86 -6.43
C GLY A 229 -2.40 -9.59 -5.24
N ILE A 230 -2.62 -10.89 -5.17
CA ILE A 230 -2.02 -11.77 -4.15
C ILE A 230 -0.71 -12.37 -4.69
N ALA A 231 0.41 -12.02 -4.04
CA ALA A 231 1.76 -12.38 -4.49
C ALA A 231 2.13 -13.85 -4.28
N ASP A 232 1.54 -14.54 -3.29
CA ASP A 232 1.90 -15.92 -2.90
C ASP A 232 0.69 -16.85 -3.04
N ALA A 233 0.92 -18.06 -3.56
CA ALA A 233 -0.11 -19.08 -3.73
C ALA A 233 -0.69 -19.55 -2.39
N ASP A 234 0.14 -19.65 -1.36
CA ASP A 234 -0.28 -20.10 -0.02
C ASP A 234 -1.24 -19.10 0.64
N HIS A 235 -1.06 -17.80 0.34
CA HIS A 235 -1.96 -16.75 0.83
C HIS A 235 -3.37 -16.86 0.23
N LEU A 236 -3.49 -17.30 -1.03
CA LEU A 236 -4.80 -17.49 -1.67
C LEU A 236 -5.58 -18.62 -0.97
N LEU A 237 -4.91 -19.71 -0.60
CA LEU A 237 -5.50 -20.81 0.17
C LEU A 237 -5.91 -20.38 1.58
N TYR A 238 -5.17 -19.44 2.18
CA TYR A 238 -5.44 -18.95 3.52
C TYR A 238 -6.54 -17.87 3.57
N LEU A 239 -6.83 -17.21 2.44
CA LEU A 239 -7.79 -16.09 2.38
C LEU A 239 -9.16 -16.48 2.94
N GLN A 240 -9.70 -17.63 2.57
CA GLN A 240 -11.00 -18.09 3.08
C GLN A 240 -10.99 -18.24 4.61
N ASN A 241 -9.98 -18.94 5.15
CA ASN A 241 -9.83 -19.13 6.60
C ASN A 241 -9.66 -17.79 7.34
N MET A 242 -8.91 -16.86 6.75
CA MET A 242 -8.76 -15.51 7.29
C MET A 242 -10.10 -14.77 7.34
N LEU A 243 -10.87 -14.80 6.25
CA LEU A 243 -12.18 -14.17 6.21
C LEU A 243 -13.11 -14.79 7.24
N GLU A 244 -13.17 -16.11 7.34
CA GLU A 244 -13.95 -16.80 8.39
C GLU A 244 -13.55 -16.35 9.80
N GLN A 245 -12.25 -16.14 10.06
CA GLN A 245 -11.78 -15.63 11.35
C GLN A 245 -12.21 -14.18 11.61
N ILE A 246 -12.05 -13.29 10.62
CA ILE A 246 -12.44 -11.87 10.69
C ILE A 246 -13.96 -11.76 10.89
N MET A 247 -14.71 -12.59 10.18
CA MET A 247 -16.17 -12.59 10.21
C MET A 247 -16.73 -13.32 11.44
N GLY A 248 -15.96 -14.20 12.09
CA GLY A 248 -16.38 -14.96 13.27
C GLY A 248 -16.71 -14.11 14.49
N THR A 249 -16.10 -12.92 14.64
CA THR A 249 -16.44 -11.93 15.69
C THR A 249 -17.35 -10.81 15.21
N SER A 250 -17.76 -10.80 13.94
CA SER A 250 -18.43 -9.64 13.37
C SER A 250 -19.79 -9.94 12.75
N GLN A 251 -20.76 -9.06 13.02
CA GLN A 251 -22.12 -9.15 12.51
C GLN A 251 -22.33 -8.35 11.21
N HIS A 252 -21.28 -7.74 10.67
CA HIS A 252 -21.40 -6.86 9.51
C HIS A 252 -21.65 -7.58 8.18
N THR A 253 -22.33 -6.86 7.31
CA THR A 253 -22.56 -7.14 5.89
C THR A 253 -22.11 -5.94 5.05
N TRP A 254 -22.02 -6.15 3.73
CA TRP A 254 -21.68 -5.14 2.75
C TRP A 254 -22.85 -5.01 1.76
N SER A 255 -23.17 -3.79 1.34
CA SER A 255 -24.18 -3.56 0.31
C SER A 255 -23.75 -4.12 -1.04
N GLU A 256 -24.71 -4.42 -1.91
CA GLU A 256 -24.43 -4.83 -3.29
C GLU A 256 -23.63 -3.76 -4.06
N LYS A 257 -23.92 -2.49 -3.81
CA LYS A 257 -23.23 -1.34 -4.40
C LYS A 257 -21.75 -1.28 -4.05
N THR A 258 -21.40 -1.75 -2.85
CA THR A 258 -20.01 -1.92 -2.41
C THR A 258 -19.41 -3.19 -3.00
N LEU A 259 -20.08 -4.33 -2.81
CA LEU A 259 -19.57 -5.65 -3.19
C LEU A 259 -19.29 -5.77 -4.70
N ARG A 260 -20.01 -5.04 -5.56
CA ARG A 260 -19.75 -5.03 -7.01
C ARG A 260 -18.33 -4.58 -7.37
N TYR A 261 -17.71 -3.73 -6.55
CA TYR A 261 -16.35 -3.24 -6.76
C TYR A 261 -15.26 -4.15 -6.19
N PHE A 262 -15.63 -5.09 -5.31
CA PHE A 262 -14.69 -6.02 -4.71
C PHE A 262 -14.18 -7.04 -5.76
N PRO A 263 -12.93 -7.52 -5.61
CA PRO A 263 -12.44 -8.69 -6.35
C PRO A 263 -13.40 -9.88 -6.21
N SER A 264 -13.56 -10.69 -7.26
CA SER A 264 -14.46 -11.84 -7.28
C SER A 264 -14.23 -12.79 -6.10
N VAL A 265 -12.97 -13.10 -5.79
CA VAL A 265 -12.59 -14.00 -4.69
C VAL A 265 -13.15 -13.53 -3.34
N LEU A 266 -13.16 -12.22 -3.07
CA LEU A 266 -13.75 -11.66 -1.86
C LEU A 266 -15.27 -11.57 -1.95
N ARG A 267 -15.78 -11.11 -3.09
CA ARG A 267 -17.21 -10.93 -3.31
C ARG A 267 -17.97 -12.24 -3.12
N ASP A 268 -17.45 -13.33 -3.70
CA ASP A 268 -18.08 -14.64 -3.63
C ASP A 268 -18.09 -15.16 -2.18
N ALA A 269 -17.00 -14.96 -1.43
CA ALA A 269 -16.90 -15.33 -0.02
C ALA A 269 -17.82 -14.51 0.91
N LEU A 270 -18.13 -13.25 0.56
CA LEU A 270 -18.91 -12.34 1.40
C LEU A 270 -20.41 -12.31 1.03
N SER A 271 -20.77 -12.65 -0.21
CA SER A 271 -22.13 -12.54 -0.77
C SER A 271 -23.20 -13.37 -0.04
N GLY A 272 -22.81 -14.45 0.64
CA GLY A 272 -23.73 -15.38 1.32
C GLY A 272 -24.08 -15.03 2.77
N ARG A 273 -23.64 -13.88 3.31
CA ARG A 273 -23.90 -13.55 4.72
C ARG A 273 -25.32 -13.06 4.96
N MET A 274 -25.94 -13.58 6.01
CA MET A 274 -27.22 -13.07 6.50
C MET A 274 -27.07 -11.68 7.08
N ASP A 275 -27.93 -10.78 6.65
CA ASP A 275 -28.06 -9.44 7.22
C ASP A 275 -28.97 -9.48 8.46
N ASN A 276 -28.37 -9.26 9.63
CA ASN A 276 -29.08 -9.29 10.91
C ASN A 276 -29.75 -7.96 11.28
N ARG A 277 -29.68 -6.92 10.44
CA ARG A 277 -30.29 -5.62 10.75
C ARG A 277 -31.79 -5.70 10.98
N SER A 278 -32.49 -6.48 10.17
CA SER A 278 -33.94 -6.71 10.34
C SER A 278 -34.27 -7.34 11.70
N LEU A 279 -33.46 -8.29 12.17
CA LEU A 279 -33.57 -8.89 13.49
C LEU A 279 -33.27 -7.89 14.62
N ALA A 280 -32.25 -7.03 14.43
CA ALA A 280 -31.92 -5.98 15.39
C ALA A 280 -33.07 -4.96 15.54
N ILE A 281 -33.71 -4.59 14.43
CA ILE A 281 -34.90 -3.73 14.44
C ILE A 281 -36.10 -4.41 15.10
N GLN A 282 -36.33 -5.71 14.84
CA GLN A 282 -37.38 -6.45 15.54
C GLN A 282 -37.14 -6.50 17.06
N ALA A 283 -35.89 -6.72 17.48
CA ALA A 283 -35.51 -6.69 18.89
C ALA A 283 -35.71 -5.30 19.50
N TRP A 284 -35.41 -4.24 18.75
CA TRP A 284 -35.73 -2.87 19.16
C TRP A 284 -37.23 -2.67 19.35
N GLN A 285 -38.08 -3.04 18.38
CA GLN A 285 -39.53 -2.87 18.45
C GLN A 285 -40.14 -3.58 19.68
N GLN A 286 -39.60 -4.74 20.07
CA GLN A 286 -40.02 -5.45 21.28
C GLN A 286 -39.60 -4.73 22.57
N ALA A 287 -38.45 -4.07 22.57
CA ALA A 287 -37.89 -3.37 23.73
C ALA A 287 -38.32 -1.89 23.82
N GLU A 288 -38.80 -1.30 22.72
CA GLU A 288 -38.99 0.14 22.53
C GLU A 288 -39.79 0.78 23.66
N THR A 289 -40.98 0.24 23.97
CA THR A 289 -41.85 0.78 25.02
C THR A 289 -41.16 0.88 26.38
N THR A 290 -40.45 -0.18 26.77
CA THR A 290 -39.69 -0.24 28.03
C THR A 290 -38.50 0.71 28.01
N VAL A 291 -37.73 0.73 26.91
CA VAL A 291 -36.55 1.60 26.77
C VAL A 291 -36.96 3.08 26.81
N ILE A 292 -38.01 3.46 26.09
CA ILE A 292 -38.52 4.83 26.06
C ILE A 292 -39.04 5.26 27.44
N HIS A 293 -39.74 4.38 28.16
CA HIS A 293 -40.19 4.67 29.52
C HIS A 293 -39.00 4.96 30.46
N GLN A 294 -37.98 4.10 30.44
CA GLN A 294 -36.79 4.24 31.28
C GLN A 294 -35.95 5.45 30.90
N CYS A 295 -35.78 5.71 29.60
CA CYS A 295 -35.11 6.90 29.11
C CYS A 295 -35.87 8.17 29.50
N THR A 296 -37.21 8.16 29.49
CA THR A 296 -38.01 9.33 29.93
C THR A 296 -37.76 9.65 31.40
N GLN A 297 -37.75 8.64 32.27
CA GLN A 297 -37.44 8.82 33.69
C GLN A 297 -36.02 9.34 33.91
N LEU A 298 -35.04 8.81 33.17
CA LEU A 298 -33.63 9.18 33.29
C LEU A 298 -33.31 10.56 32.71
N LEU A 299 -33.91 10.90 31.57
CA LEU A 299 -33.51 11.98 30.68
C LEU A 299 -34.47 13.16 30.68
N SER A 300 -35.60 13.11 31.39
CA SER A 300 -36.47 14.29 31.48
C SER A 300 -35.71 15.52 32.04
N PRO A 301 -36.02 16.75 31.60
CA PRO A 301 -35.30 17.94 32.07
C PRO A 301 -35.42 18.15 33.59
N SER A 302 -36.52 17.67 34.19
CA SER A 302 -36.79 17.68 35.63
C SER A 302 -36.34 16.42 36.37
N ALA A 303 -35.59 15.51 35.73
CA ALA A 303 -35.16 14.26 36.33
C ALA A 303 -34.27 14.51 37.56
N ASP A 304 -34.57 13.84 38.68
CA ASP A 304 -33.75 13.87 39.88
C ASP A 304 -32.35 13.26 39.58
N PRO A 305 -31.25 14.01 39.80
CA PRO A 305 -29.90 13.49 39.64
C PRO A 305 -29.59 12.22 40.46
N SER A 306 -30.33 11.96 41.55
CA SER A 306 -30.18 10.76 42.36
C SER A 306 -30.62 9.48 41.64
N TYR A 307 -31.59 9.59 40.71
CA TYR A 307 -32.13 8.47 39.95
C TYR A 307 -31.08 7.81 39.05
N VAL A 308 -30.04 8.54 38.64
CA VAL A 308 -28.93 7.99 37.84
C VAL A 308 -28.30 6.77 38.51
N MET A 309 -28.12 6.80 39.84
CA MET A 309 -27.54 5.66 40.58
C MET A 309 -28.49 4.46 40.59
N THR A 310 -29.78 4.70 40.80
CA THR A 310 -30.84 3.67 40.74
C THR A 310 -30.92 3.03 39.35
N TYR A 311 -30.83 3.85 38.30
CA TYR A 311 -30.82 3.38 36.91
C TYR A 311 -29.60 2.49 36.64
N ILE A 312 -28.39 2.95 37.04
CA ILE A 312 -27.14 2.20 36.86
C ILE A 312 -27.19 0.84 37.59
N SER A 313 -27.78 0.77 38.78
CA SER A 313 -27.82 -0.47 39.58
C SER A 313 -28.86 -1.48 39.11
N HIS A 314 -30.02 -1.04 38.60
CA HIS A 314 -31.15 -1.93 38.31
C HIS A 314 -31.52 -2.03 36.83
N SER A 315 -31.61 -0.91 36.11
CA SER A 315 -32.15 -0.85 34.74
C SER A 315 -31.07 -0.91 33.66
N PHE A 316 -29.85 -0.46 33.96
CA PHE A 316 -28.77 -0.31 32.98
C PHE A 316 -28.38 -1.61 32.27
N PRO A 317 -28.23 -2.79 32.94
CA PRO A 317 -27.78 -4.01 32.25
C PRO A 317 -28.68 -4.45 31.08
N GLN A 318 -29.99 -4.20 31.19
CA GLN A 318 -30.98 -4.59 30.17
C GLN A 318 -31.13 -3.53 29.06
N HIS A 319 -30.91 -2.25 29.37
CA HIS A 319 -31.16 -1.15 28.42
C HIS A 319 -29.89 -0.54 27.80
N ARG A 320 -28.70 -0.86 28.31
CA ARG A 320 -27.43 -0.22 27.92
C ARG A 320 -27.13 -0.24 26.43
N GLN A 321 -27.62 -1.22 25.65
CA GLN A 321 -27.39 -1.30 24.20
C GLN A 321 -28.26 -0.33 23.38
N TYR A 322 -29.36 0.15 23.98
CA TYR A 322 -30.35 1.00 23.34
C TYR A 322 -30.36 2.43 23.86
N LEU A 323 -29.44 2.79 24.77
CA LEU A 323 -29.45 4.09 25.45
C LEU A 323 -29.38 5.25 24.45
N CYS A 324 -28.48 5.16 23.46
CA CYS A 324 -28.33 6.20 22.45
C CYS A 324 -29.55 6.28 21.51
N ALA A 325 -30.12 5.13 21.14
CA ALA A 325 -31.32 5.04 20.32
C ALA A 325 -32.54 5.65 21.05
N GLY A 326 -32.78 5.27 22.31
CA GLY A 326 -33.88 5.80 23.12
C GLY A 326 -33.75 7.30 23.36
N ALA A 327 -32.54 7.80 23.63
CA ALA A 327 -32.28 9.23 23.72
C ALA A 327 -32.54 9.96 22.39
N LEU A 328 -32.16 9.38 21.25
CA LEU A 328 -32.42 9.97 19.94
C LEU A 328 -33.93 10.10 19.67
N ILE A 329 -34.70 9.03 19.91
CA ILE A 329 -36.16 9.01 19.69
C ILE A 329 -36.87 10.01 20.61
N LEU A 330 -36.47 10.14 21.87
CA LEU A 330 -37.07 11.11 22.81
C LEU A 330 -36.83 12.57 22.43
N MET A 331 -35.70 12.89 21.79
CA MET A 331 -35.48 14.26 21.30
C MET A 331 -36.47 14.60 20.19
N HIS A 332 -36.64 13.71 19.20
CA HIS A 332 -37.43 13.97 17.99
C HIS A 332 -37.14 15.37 17.38
N GLY A 333 -35.84 15.70 17.24
CA GLY A 333 -35.39 17.02 16.78
C GLY A 333 -35.36 18.15 17.83
N HIS A 334 -35.90 17.91 19.04
CA HIS A 334 -35.98 18.87 20.14
C HIS A 334 -35.01 18.52 21.29
N ALA A 335 -33.79 19.05 21.20
CA ALA A 335 -32.70 18.81 22.13
C ALA A 335 -33.01 19.22 23.59
N GLU A 336 -33.81 20.26 23.77
CA GLU A 336 -34.25 20.80 25.06
C GLU A 336 -35.04 19.80 25.93
N LYS A 337 -35.53 18.71 25.32
CA LYS A 337 -36.30 17.67 26.02
C LYS A 337 -35.43 16.68 26.80
N ILE A 338 -34.10 16.76 26.69
CA ILE A 338 -33.18 15.79 27.31
C ILE A 338 -32.17 16.44 28.27
N ASN A 339 -32.03 15.82 29.45
CA ASN A 339 -30.98 16.08 30.41
C ASN A 339 -29.65 15.43 29.95
N SER A 340 -28.82 16.21 29.25
CA SER A 340 -27.52 15.77 28.76
C SER A 340 -26.52 15.45 29.88
N GLY A 341 -26.69 16.02 31.07
CA GLY A 341 -25.85 15.75 32.24
C GLY A 341 -26.03 14.32 32.74
N ASN A 342 -27.27 13.85 32.88
CA ASN A 342 -27.59 12.47 33.26
C ASN A 342 -27.11 11.49 32.18
N LEU A 343 -27.38 11.79 30.92
CA LEU A 343 -26.94 10.96 29.79
C LEU A 343 -25.42 10.79 29.77
N GLY A 344 -24.67 11.89 29.92
CA GLY A 344 -23.21 11.87 29.98
C GLY A 344 -22.66 11.06 31.16
N ARG A 345 -23.35 11.03 32.31
CA ARG A 345 -22.96 10.20 33.46
C ARG A 345 -23.15 8.71 33.17
N VAL A 346 -24.27 8.32 32.57
CA VAL A 346 -24.54 6.91 32.23
C VAL A 346 -23.65 6.42 31.09
N LEU A 347 -23.36 7.26 30.09
CA LEU A 347 -22.46 6.90 28.98
C LEU A 347 -21.04 6.56 29.45
N ARG A 348 -20.58 7.08 30.61
CA ARG A 348 -19.28 6.73 31.20
C ARG A 348 -19.20 5.29 31.71
N GLU A 349 -20.35 4.70 32.04
CA GLU A 349 -20.43 3.31 32.52
C GLU A 349 -20.41 2.28 31.37
N ILE A 350 -20.59 2.74 30.13
CA ILE A 350 -20.54 1.92 28.93
C ILE A 350 -19.07 1.71 28.53
N SER A 351 -18.67 0.49 28.17
CA SER A 351 -17.30 0.27 27.68
C SER A 351 -17.07 0.95 26.32
N PRO A 352 -15.82 1.26 25.93
CA PRO A 352 -15.54 1.87 24.64
C PRO A 352 -16.07 1.07 23.43
N GLU A 353 -16.03 -0.26 23.52
CA GLU A 353 -16.58 -1.17 22.48
C GLU A 353 -18.11 -1.13 22.46
N GLU A 354 -18.76 -1.13 23.62
CA GLU A 354 -20.21 -1.02 23.75
C GLU A 354 -20.74 0.35 23.27
N VAL A 355 -19.94 1.41 23.37
CA VAL A 355 -20.26 2.73 22.77
C VAL A 355 -20.34 2.60 21.25
N THR A 356 -19.43 1.85 20.61
CA THR A 356 -19.53 1.59 19.16
C THR A 356 -20.84 0.88 18.84
N SER A 357 -21.14 -0.22 19.52
CA SER A 357 -22.38 -0.98 19.31
C SER A 357 -23.65 -0.14 19.53
N ASN A 358 -23.66 0.73 20.55
CA ASN A 358 -24.74 1.69 20.79
C ASN A 358 -24.95 2.66 19.62
N ILE A 359 -23.87 3.17 19.02
CA ILE A 359 -23.95 4.09 17.89
C ILE A 359 -24.51 3.39 16.65
N TYR A 360 -24.06 2.18 16.34
CA TYR A 360 -24.61 1.40 15.23
C TYR A 360 -26.09 1.10 15.43
N THR A 361 -26.48 0.69 16.64
CA THR A 361 -27.90 0.46 16.99
C THR A 361 -28.72 1.74 16.86
N MET A 362 -28.19 2.88 17.32
CA MET A 362 -28.84 4.18 17.17
C MET A 362 -29.02 4.57 15.70
N VAL A 363 -28.03 4.32 14.84
CA VAL A 363 -28.13 4.58 13.39
C VAL A 363 -29.18 3.69 12.75
N ASP A 364 -29.20 2.39 13.07
CA ASP A 364 -30.20 1.45 12.55
C ASP A 364 -31.62 1.88 12.92
N VAL A 365 -31.84 2.23 14.20
CA VAL A 365 -33.13 2.72 14.71
C VAL A 365 -33.50 4.06 14.07
N LEU A 366 -32.55 4.98 13.88
CA LEU A 366 -32.78 6.28 13.23
C LEU A 366 -33.29 6.09 11.79
N LEU A 367 -32.60 5.28 10.99
CA LEU A 367 -32.97 5.05 9.59
C LEU A 367 -34.33 4.34 9.49
N HIS A 368 -34.57 3.35 10.34
CA HIS A 368 -35.88 2.71 10.45
C HIS A 368 -37.00 3.69 10.80
N HIS A 369 -36.77 4.57 11.79
CA HIS A 369 -37.76 5.58 12.18
C HIS A 369 -38.07 6.57 11.05
N ILE A 370 -37.06 7.03 10.30
CA ILE A 370 -37.26 7.86 9.10
C ILE A 370 -38.17 7.14 8.09
N GLN A 371 -37.92 5.84 7.85
CA GLN A 371 -38.72 5.05 6.92
C GLN A 371 -40.18 4.91 7.37
N VAL A 372 -40.42 4.66 8.66
CA VAL A 372 -41.78 4.54 9.23
C VAL A 372 -42.53 5.87 9.15
N GLU A 373 -41.90 6.98 9.53
CA GLU A 373 -42.51 8.31 9.50
C GLU A 373 -42.81 8.77 8.06
N LEU A 374 -41.97 8.38 7.09
CA LEU A 374 -42.21 8.63 5.67
C LEU A 374 -43.47 7.90 5.18
N GLN A 375 -43.66 6.65 5.61
CA GLN A 375 -44.88 5.87 5.30
C GLN A 375 -46.14 6.50 5.91
N GLN A 376 -46.00 7.22 7.03
CA GLN A 376 -47.09 7.96 7.67
C GLN A 376 -47.38 9.33 7.01
N GLY A 377 -46.65 9.68 5.94
CA GLY A 377 -46.91 10.89 5.13
C GLY A 377 -46.08 12.12 5.53
N HIS A 378 -45.10 11.99 6.40
CA HIS A 378 -44.23 13.10 6.77
C HIS A 378 -43.24 13.46 5.66
N SER A 379 -42.87 14.75 5.58
CA SER A 379 -41.90 15.24 4.60
C SER A 379 -40.49 14.73 4.90
N LEU A 380 -39.85 14.10 3.91
CA LEU A 380 -38.48 13.62 4.01
C LEU A 380 -37.50 14.72 4.44
N GLN A 381 -37.68 15.94 3.94
CA GLN A 381 -36.79 17.06 4.27
C GLN A 381 -36.88 17.43 5.75
N ASP A 382 -38.08 17.44 6.32
CA ASP A 382 -38.28 17.72 7.75
C ASP A 382 -37.67 16.61 8.62
N LEU A 383 -37.88 15.33 8.24
CA LEU A 383 -37.30 14.19 8.94
C LEU A 383 -35.77 14.21 8.95
N LEU A 384 -35.13 14.50 7.80
CA LEU A 384 -33.68 14.63 7.72
C LEU A 384 -33.16 15.80 8.55
N LEU A 385 -33.87 16.94 8.57
CA LEU A 385 -33.50 18.09 9.40
C LEU A 385 -33.58 17.74 10.90
N LYS A 386 -34.65 17.09 11.35
CA LYS A 386 -34.80 16.61 12.73
C LYS A 386 -33.72 15.61 13.12
N ALA A 387 -33.45 14.64 12.26
CA ALA A 387 -32.38 13.66 12.45
C ALA A 387 -31.02 14.34 12.61
N CYS A 388 -30.67 15.23 11.68
CA CYS A 388 -29.43 16.01 11.75
C CYS A 388 -29.35 16.88 13.01
N ALA A 389 -30.44 17.53 13.43
CA ALA A 389 -30.50 18.32 14.65
C ALA A 389 -30.20 17.48 15.91
N SER A 390 -30.81 16.29 16.00
CA SER A 390 -30.54 15.34 17.09
C SER A 390 -29.09 14.84 17.08
N LEU A 391 -28.51 14.54 15.92
CA LEU A 391 -27.10 14.12 15.83
C LEU A 391 -26.13 15.26 16.17
N VAL A 392 -26.44 16.50 15.77
CA VAL A 392 -25.68 17.69 16.13
C VAL A 392 -25.66 17.91 17.64
N PHE A 393 -26.77 17.64 18.34
CA PHE A 393 -26.82 17.70 19.80
C PHE A 393 -25.80 16.75 20.45
N PHE A 394 -25.74 15.51 19.96
CA PHE A 394 -24.81 14.49 20.46
C PHE A 394 -23.36 14.84 20.17
N VAL A 395 -23.05 15.27 18.95
CA VAL A 395 -21.65 15.41 18.52
C VAL A 395 -21.07 16.78 18.85
N TRP A 396 -21.84 17.85 18.69
CA TRP A 396 -21.31 19.22 18.73
C TRP A 396 -21.74 20.00 19.97
N THR A 397 -22.99 19.87 20.39
CA THR A 397 -23.52 20.66 21.51
C THR A 397 -23.03 20.14 22.85
N ASN A 398 -23.19 18.83 23.08
CA ASN A 398 -22.76 18.18 24.31
C ASN A 398 -21.53 17.28 24.12
N GLU A 399 -21.14 16.98 22.88
CA GLU A 399 -19.96 16.17 22.53
C GLU A 399 -19.93 14.83 23.28
N LEU A 400 -21.08 14.16 23.32
CA LEU A 400 -21.32 12.91 24.05
C LEU A 400 -20.91 11.67 23.26
N LEU A 401 -20.85 11.75 21.93
CA LEU A 401 -20.54 10.63 21.05
C LEU A 401 -19.37 10.95 20.10
N PRO A 402 -18.50 9.96 19.81
CA PRO A 402 -17.42 10.10 18.84
C PRO A 402 -17.96 10.23 17.40
N LEU A 403 -17.62 11.34 16.73
CA LEU A 403 -18.06 11.63 15.36
C LEU A 403 -17.52 10.62 14.34
N ASP A 404 -16.26 10.24 14.44
CA ASP A 404 -15.60 9.29 13.56
C ASP A 404 -16.38 7.97 13.49
N ILE A 405 -16.82 7.46 14.64
CA ILE A 405 -17.61 6.22 14.71
C ILE A 405 -19.03 6.40 14.16
N LEU A 406 -19.66 7.56 14.42
CA LEU A 406 -20.97 7.87 13.85
C LEU A 406 -20.93 7.91 12.32
N LEU A 407 -19.90 8.56 11.75
CA LEU A 407 -19.72 8.64 10.30
C LEU A 407 -19.46 7.25 9.71
N LEU A 408 -18.61 6.43 10.35
CA LEU A 408 -18.38 5.05 9.93
C LEU A 408 -19.67 4.21 9.95
N ALA A 409 -20.46 4.31 11.02
CA ALA A 409 -21.74 3.60 11.12
C ALA A 409 -22.73 4.01 10.03
N LEU A 410 -22.78 5.29 9.64
CA LEU A 410 -23.65 5.79 8.58
C LEU A 410 -23.17 5.35 7.17
N ILE A 411 -21.87 5.43 6.87
CA ILE A 411 -21.38 5.00 5.55
C ILE A 411 -21.44 3.48 5.37
N ASP A 412 -21.50 2.72 6.46
CA ASP A 412 -21.73 1.28 6.45
C ASP A 412 -23.20 0.89 6.22
N ARG A 413 -24.08 1.88 6.02
CA ARG A 413 -25.50 1.72 5.65
C ARG A 413 -25.78 2.39 4.30
N ASP A 414 -24.85 2.24 3.37
CA ASP A 414 -24.89 2.86 2.05
C ASP A 414 -25.96 2.27 1.10
N ASP A 415 -26.59 1.16 1.50
CA ASP A 415 -27.80 0.64 0.88
C ASP A 415 -29.06 1.44 1.25
N ASP A 416 -29.06 2.16 2.38
CA ASP A 416 -30.13 3.08 2.75
C ASP A 416 -30.01 4.42 1.98
N PRO A 417 -31.09 4.92 1.36
CA PRO A 417 -31.07 6.13 0.53
C PRO A 417 -30.80 7.43 1.32
N HIS A 418 -30.86 7.40 2.65
CA HIS A 418 -30.76 8.57 3.53
C HIS A 418 -29.44 8.64 4.28
N ALA A 419 -28.79 7.50 4.56
CA ALA A 419 -27.56 7.45 5.36
C ALA A 419 -26.44 8.37 4.82
N LEU A 420 -26.10 8.27 3.53
CA LEU A 420 -25.06 9.12 2.91
C LEU A 420 -25.48 10.61 2.85
N ARG A 421 -26.78 10.91 2.76
CA ARG A 421 -27.28 12.30 2.81
C ARG A 421 -27.07 12.91 4.20
N ILE A 422 -27.27 12.12 5.26
CA ILE A 422 -26.99 12.53 6.64
C ILE A 422 -25.48 12.76 6.80
N VAL A 423 -24.63 11.88 6.28
CA VAL A 423 -23.16 12.05 6.29
C VAL A 423 -22.75 13.38 5.66
N ILE A 424 -23.21 13.67 4.44
CA ILE A 424 -22.91 14.92 3.75
C ILE A 424 -23.37 16.12 4.58
N SER A 425 -24.60 16.05 5.14
CA SER A 425 -25.16 17.12 5.96
C SER A 425 -24.38 17.38 7.26
N LEU A 426 -23.81 16.33 7.87
CA LEU A 426 -22.96 16.43 9.06
C LEU A 426 -21.58 17.02 8.73
N LEU A 427 -21.04 16.73 7.54
CA LEU A 427 -19.77 17.27 7.07
C LEU A 427 -19.89 18.75 6.67
N ASP A 428 -21.01 19.16 6.08
CA ASP A 428 -21.26 20.56 5.69
C ASP A 428 -21.48 21.51 6.89
N ARG A 429 -21.50 21.00 8.12
CA ARG A 429 -21.70 21.79 9.34
C ARG A 429 -20.56 22.75 9.62
N GLN A 430 -20.90 23.99 9.94
CA GLN A 430 -19.94 25.03 10.29
C GLN A 430 -19.14 24.69 11.55
N GLU A 431 -19.74 23.98 12.50
CA GLU A 431 -19.08 23.55 13.75
C GLU A 431 -17.85 22.69 13.46
N LEU A 432 -17.97 21.73 12.52
CA LEU A 432 -16.85 20.89 12.09
C LEU A 432 -15.83 21.70 11.29
N GLN A 433 -16.27 22.53 10.34
CA GLN A 433 -15.38 23.36 9.54
C GLN A 433 -14.53 24.31 10.40
N GLN A 434 -15.12 24.89 11.45
CA GLN A 434 -14.41 25.72 12.41
C GLN A 434 -13.37 24.94 13.23
N ARG A 435 -13.69 23.70 13.65
CA ARG A 435 -12.71 22.84 14.33
C ARG A 435 -11.55 22.44 13.44
N VAL A 436 -11.83 22.08 12.19
CA VAL A 436 -10.79 21.78 11.21
C VAL A 436 -9.90 23.00 10.97
N LYS A 437 -10.50 24.18 10.80
CA LYS A 437 -9.74 25.43 10.66
C LYS A 437 -8.85 25.70 11.88
N LEU A 438 -9.39 25.55 13.09
CA LEU A 438 -8.64 25.72 14.34
C LEU A 438 -7.50 24.69 14.44
N PHE A 439 -7.74 23.44 14.08
CA PHE A 439 -6.73 22.38 14.04
C PHE A 439 -5.59 22.77 13.11
N CYS A 440 -5.88 23.14 11.85
CA CYS A 440 -4.86 23.56 10.89
C CYS A 440 -4.07 24.78 11.37
N MET A 441 -4.72 25.75 12.03
CA MET A 441 -4.04 26.95 12.58
C MET A 441 -3.14 26.64 13.78
N THR A 442 -3.52 25.69 14.64
CA THR A 442 -2.83 25.42 15.91
C THR A 442 -1.73 24.37 15.79
N ARG A 443 -1.86 23.43 14.84
CA ARG A 443 -0.92 22.32 14.64
C ARG A 443 0.39 22.71 13.96
N GLY A 444 0.42 23.85 13.28
CA GLY A 444 1.53 24.25 12.41
C GLY A 444 1.45 23.57 11.04
N HIS A 445 2.50 23.71 10.24
CA HIS A 445 2.54 23.16 8.87
C HIS A 445 2.50 21.60 8.88
N PRO A 446 1.88 20.93 7.88
CA PRO A 446 1.87 19.47 7.79
C PRO A 446 3.27 18.82 7.87
N GLU A 447 4.27 19.50 7.30
CA GLU A 447 5.68 19.14 7.43
C GLU A 447 6.22 19.59 8.79
N HIS A 448 5.74 18.94 9.84
CA HIS A 448 5.98 19.34 11.24
C HIS A 448 7.48 19.41 11.60
N TRP A 449 8.34 18.67 10.89
CA TRP A 449 9.79 18.68 11.07
C TRP A 449 10.47 19.98 10.58
N LEU A 450 9.82 20.76 9.70
CA LEU A 450 10.35 22.04 9.21
C LEU A 450 9.97 23.23 10.11
N TYR A 451 8.96 23.08 10.97
CA TYR A 451 8.48 24.18 11.79
C TYR A 451 9.33 24.38 13.05
N SER A 452 10.14 25.44 13.12
CA SER A 452 11.02 25.72 14.28
C SER A 452 10.41 26.64 15.33
N GLY A 453 9.13 27.01 15.19
CA GLY A 453 8.44 27.86 16.16
C GLY A 453 8.02 27.13 17.43
N VAL A 454 7.55 27.88 18.42
CA VAL A 454 6.97 27.31 19.65
C VAL A 454 5.62 26.69 19.33
N PHE A 455 5.43 25.43 19.73
CA PHE A 455 4.15 24.74 19.62
C PHE A 455 3.23 25.13 20.78
N LYS A 456 1.95 25.34 20.49
CA LYS A 456 0.94 25.69 21.50
C LYS A 456 0.17 24.44 21.92
N ARG A 457 0.12 24.20 23.23
CA ARG A 457 -0.69 23.13 23.81
C ARG A 457 -2.17 23.50 23.76
N VAL A 458 -2.98 22.63 23.15
CA VAL A 458 -4.43 22.82 23.09
C VAL A 458 -5.08 22.28 24.36
N GLU A 459 -6.11 22.97 24.85
CA GLU A 459 -6.91 22.50 25.99
C GLU A 459 -7.58 21.16 25.65
N LEU A 460 -7.47 20.19 26.56
CA LEU A 460 -7.92 18.81 26.34
C LEU A 460 -9.39 18.72 25.87
N GLN A 461 -10.29 19.46 26.53
CA GLN A 461 -11.72 19.48 26.19
C GLN A 461 -11.96 20.10 24.80
N LYS A 462 -11.18 21.11 24.41
CA LYS A 462 -11.32 21.73 23.08
C LYS A 462 -10.82 20.81 21.96
N ALA A 463 -9.79 20.00 22.22
CA ALA A 463 -9.22 19.08 21.25
C ALA A 463 -10.09 17.82 21.05
N LEU A 464 -10.56 17.22 22.14
CA LEU A 464 -11.20 15.89 22.12
C LEU A 464 -12.68 15.88 22.48
N GLY A 465 -13.24 17.03 22.90
CA GLY A 465 -14.62 17.14 23.34
C GLY A 465 -14.91 16.49 24.69
N ASN A 466 -16.14 16.65 25.19
CA ASN A 466 -16.55 16.18 26.51
C ASN A 466 -16.43 14.66 26.73
N HIS A 467 -16.83 13.84 25.75
CA HIS A 467 -16.81 12.38 25.86
C HIS A 467 -15.42 11.79 26.05
N LEU A 468 -14.37 12.44 25.55
CA LEU A 468 -13.01 11.91 25.61
C LEU A 468 -12.13 12.66 26.62
N SER A 469 -12.54 13.85 27.04
CA SER A 469 -11.84 14.68 28.02
C SER A 469 -12.32 14.50 29.46
N TRP A 470 -13.57 14.06 29.66
CA TRP A 470 -14.26 13.92 30.95
C TRP A 470 -13.80 14.89 32.06
N LYS A 471 -14.36 16.10 32.08
CA LYS A 471 -14.14 17.07 33.17
C LYS A 471 -15.01 16.73 34.39
N ASP A 472 -14.42 16.48 35.55
CA ASP A 472 -15.15 16.46 36.84
C ASP A 472 -15.50 17.91 37.22
N ARG A 473 -16.74 18.33 36.96
CA ARG A 473 -17.21 19.67 37.37
C ARG A 473 -17.85 19.73 38.77
N TYR A 474 -18.10 18.61 39.45
CA TYR A 474 -18.98 18.60 40.63
C TYR A 474 -18.39 18.07 41.95
N ASN A 475 -17.16 17.56 41.99
CA ASN A 475 -16.56 17.09 43.25
C ASN A 475 -15.92 18.21 44.11
N ALA A 476 -15.99 19.46 43.67
CA ALA A 476 -15.41 20.59 44.41
C ALA A 476 -16.36 21.26 45.40
N SER A 477 -17.66 20.94 45.42
CA SER A 477 -18.65 21.67 46.22
C SER A 477 -19.55 20.82 47.13
N SER A 478 -19.41 19.50 47.18
CA SER A 478 -20.07 18.68 48.19
C SER A 478 -19.05 17.97 49.06
N GLY A 479 -18.75 18.54 50.22
CA GLY A 479 -18.00 17.90 51.30
C GLY A 479 -18.77 16.74 51.96
N ALA A 480 -19.29 15.81 51.16
CA ALA A 480 -19.94 14.60 51.62
C ALA A 480 -19.00 13.42 51.43
N ILE A 481 -18.60 12.87 52.56
CA ILE A 481 -17.79 11.67 52.72
C ILE A 481 -18.52 10.49 52.04
N THR A 482 -18.11 10.10 50.82
CA THR A 482 -18.48 8.80 50.26
C THR A 482 -17.52 7.74 50.78
N THR A 483 -17.88 7.19 51.94
CA THR A 483 -17.37 5.92 52.46
C THR A 483 -17.77 4.75 51.57
N LYS A 484 -16.79 3.90 51.24
CA LYS A 484 -16.89 2.45 50.95
C LYS A 484 -17.91 2.02 49.89
N PHE A 485 -17.53 2.08 48.61
CA PHE A 485 -17.63 0.97 47.65
C PHE A 485 -16.65 1.25 46.50
N ALA A 486 -15.37 1.00 46.77
CA ALA A 486 -14.30 1.09 45.78
C ALA A 486 -14.21 -0.25 45.01
N PHE A 487 -15.00 -0.40 43.95
CA PHE A 487 -14.65 -1.31 42.87
C PHE A 487 -13.71 -0.56 41.91
N THR A 488 -12.40 -0.78 42.06
CA THR A 488 -11.34 -0.58 41.04
C THR A 488 -11.44 0.66 40.11
N GLY A 489 -11.84 1.83 40.61
CA GLY A 489 -12.04 3.05 39.82
C GLY A 489 -10.95 4.14 39.98
N THR A 490 -9.95 3.95 40.84
CA THR A 490 -8.99 5.00 41.21
C THR A 490 -7.99 5.37 40.10
N THR A 491 -7.83 4.55 39.06
CA THR A 491 -6.95 4.84 37.91
C THR A 491 -7.62 5.68 36.81
N CYS A 492 -8.95 5.62 36.68
CA CYS A 492 -9.71 6.27 35.60
C CYS A 492 -9.66 7.81 35.67
N ASN A 493 -9.68 8.37 36.88
CA ASN A 493 -9.63 9.83 37.08
C ASN A 493 -8.27 10.45 36.74
N LYS A 494 -7.17 9.68 36.74
CA LYS A 494 -5.82 10.17 36.39
C LYS A 494 -5.55 10.14 34.88
N LEU A 495 -6.06 9.14 34.14
CA LEU A 495 -5.89 9.06 32.68
C LEU A 495 -6.58 10.21 31.94
N SER A 496 -7.79 10.58 32.39
CA SER A 496 -8.63 11.61 31.77
C SER A 496 -8.07 13.04 31.84
N ARG A 497 -6.99 13.27 32.60
CA ARG A 497 -6.40 14.62 32.81
C ARG A 497 -5.06 14.83 32.11
N TYR A 498 -4.48 13.78 31.51
CA TYR A 498 -3.21 13.93 30.78
C TYR A 498 -3.43 14.81 29.54
N PRO A 499 -2.54 15.77 29.23
CA PRO A 499 -2.75 16.67 28.09
C PRO A 499 -2.64 15.94 26.75
N VAL A 500 -3.15 16.57 25.70
CA VAL A 500 -2.93 16.15 24.30
C VAL A 500 -1.64 16.74 23.76
N PHE A 501 -0.94 15.97 22.94
CA PHE A 501 0.22 16.43 22.18
C PHE A 501 -0.17 16.64 20.71
N PHE A 502 -0.78 15.63 20.09
CA PHE A 502 -1.11 15.57 18.66
C PHE A 502 -2.55 15.12 18.38
N ASP A 503 -3.22 14.47 19.33
CA ASP A 503 -4.59 14.00 19.16
C ASP A 503 -5.62 15.14 19.12
N ASP A 504 -6.63 15.00 18.26
CA ASP A 504 -7.72 15.96 18.04
C ASP A 504 -8.89 15.27 17.33
N ILE A 505 -10.12 15.73 17.52
CA ILE A 505 -11.28 15.24 16.76
C ILE A 505 -11.05 15.36 15.25
N ALA A 506 -10.47 16.47 14.78
CA ALA A 506 -10.16 16.65 13.35
C ALA A 506 -9.10 15.65 12.86
N ALA A 507 -8.08 15.36 13.68
CA ALA A 507 -7.04 14.39 13.33
C ALA A 507 -7.59 12.97 13.20
N ARG A 508 -8.57 12.60 14.04
CA ARG A 508 -9.21 11.28 14.00
C ARG A 508 -10.05 11.05 12.74
N LEU A 509 -10.48 12.13 12.07
CA LEU A 509 -11.20 12.06 10.78
C LEU A 509 -10.29 11.82 9.58
N LEU A 510 -8.96 11.96 9.73
CA LEU A 510 -8.00 11.79 8.64
C LEU A 510 -8.12 10.44 7.91
N PRO A 511 -8.25 9.27 8.59
CA PRO A 511 -8.54 8.00 7.93
C PRO A 511 -10.01 7.80 7.52
N VAL A 512 -10.96 8.56 8.08
CA VAL A 512 -12.41 8.37 7.85
C VAL A 512 -12.89 9.09 6.59
N ILE A 513 -12.39 10.30 6.33
CA ILE A 513 -12.75 11.08 5.13
C ILE A 513 -12.44 10.31 3.83
N PRO A 514 -11.26 9.68 3.66
CA PRO A 514 -11.00 8.78 2.55
C PRO A 514 -12.08 7.71 2.37
N LEU A 515 -12.48 6.99 3.43
CA LEU A 515 -13.51 5.95 3.34
C LEU A 515 -14.87 6.50 2.91
N ILE A 516 -15.25 7.69 3.40
CA ILE A 516 -16.48 8.37 2.96
C ILE A 516 -16.42 8.63 1.45
N VAL A 517 -15.28 9.08 0.93
CA VAL A 517 -15.10 9.31 -0.51
C VAL A 517 -15.23 8.01 -1.30
N TYR A 518 -14.63 6.90 -0.84
CA TYR A 518 -14.83 5.58 -1.46
C TYR A 518 -16.33 5.22 -1.52
N ARG A 519 -17.04 5.36 -0.40
CA ARG A 519 -18.48 5.01 -0.29
C ARG A 519 -19.36 5.87 -1.18
N LEU A 520 -19.05 7.16 -1.33
CA LEU A 520 -19.75 8.05 -2.25
C LEU A 520 -19.55 7.64 -3.71
N ILE A 521 -18.32 7.29 -4.11
CA ILE A 521 -18.02 6.82 -5.47
C ILE A 521 -18.74 5.49 -5.75
N GLU A 522 -18.73 4.56 -4.78
CA GLU A 522 -19.43 3.27 -4.92
C GLU A 522 -20.95 3.44 -5.08
N ASN A 523 -21.49 4.56 -4.60
CA ASN A 523 -22.90 4.96 -4.68
C ASN A 523 -23.19 5.95 -5.82
N ASP A 524 -22.26 6.09 -6.78
CA ASP A 524 -22.39 6.97 -7.95
C ASP A 524 -22.60 8.46 -7.57
N ALA A 525 -22.22 8.85 -6.36
CA ALA A 525 -22.31 10.20 -5.81
C ALA A 525 -21.01 11.00 -6.06
N MET A 526 -20.62 11.15 -7.32
CA MET A 526 -19.36 11.77 -7.73
C MET A 526 -19.27 13.27 -7.39
N ASP A 527 -20.36 14.03 -7.55
CA ASP A 527 -20.39 15.47 -7.23
C ASP A 527 -20.22 15.73 -5.72
N PRO A 528 -20.92 15.03 -4.80
CA PRO A 528 -20.62 15.10 -3.37
C PRO A 528 -19.18 14.70 -3.02
N ALA A 529 -18.64 13.65 -3.66
CA ALA A 529 -17.26 13.21 -3.43
C ALA A 529 -16.26 14.32 -3.79
N GLU A 530 -16.45 14.98 -4.94
CA GLU A 530 -15.62 16.10 -5.36
C GLU A 530 -15.71 17.27 -4.36
N ARG A 531 -16.93 17.62 -3.91
CA ARG A 531 -17.17 18.70 -2.95
C ARG A 531 -16.49 18.43 -1.62
N ILE A 532 -16.62 17.23 -1.07
CA ILE A 532 -16.01 16.85 0.20
C ILE A 532 -14.49 16.89 0.11
N LEU A 533 -13.90 16.36 -0.97
CA LEU A 533 -12.46 16.47 -1.20
C LEU A 533 -11.99 17.93 -1.28
N ALA A 534 -12.76 18.80 -1.93
CA ALA A 534 -12.46 20.23 -2.00
C ALA A 534 -12.51 20.90 -0.61
N MET A 535 -13.55 20.59 0.16
CA MET A 535 -13.78 21.17 1.49
C MET A 535 -12.71 20.75 2.50
N TYR A 536 -12.28 19.49 2.46
CA TYR A 536 -11.36 18.92 3.45
C TYR A 536 -9.92 18.76 2.95
N SER A 537 -9.60 19.24 1.75
CA SER A 537 -8.21 19.26 1.23
C SER A 537 -7.20 19.85 2.23
N PRO A 538 -7.46 20.97 2.94
CA PRO A 538 -6.54 21.50 3.95
C PRO A 538 -6.28 20.53 5.12
N LEU A 539 -7.28 19.72 5.50
CA LEU A 539 -7.15 18.71 6.54
C LEU A 539 -6.37 17.50 6.03
N LEU A 540 -6.70 17.01 4.83
CA LEU A 540 -6.04 15.86 4.20
C LEU A 540 -4.55 16.10 3.94
N ALA A 541 -4.09 17.36 3.89
CA ALA A 541 -2.67 17.68 3.86
C ALA A 541 -1.88 17.09 5.06
N TYR A 542 -2.53 16.85 6.20
CA TYR A 542 -1.97 16.23 7.40
C TYR A 542 -2.11 14.69 7.42
N TYR A 543 -2.76 14.10 6.42
CA TYR A 543 -2.95 12.65 6.38
C TYR A 543 -1.63 11.94 6.03
N PRO A 544 -1.11 11.03 6.89
CA PRO A 544 0.18 10.38 6.65
C PRO A 544 0.19 9.43 5.45
N LEU A 545 -0.97 9.08 4.90
CA LEU A 545 -1.12 8.17 3.75
C LEU A 545 -1.73 8.88 2.53
N ARG A 546 -1.56 10.21 2.43
CA ARG A 546 -2.13 11.03 1.35
C ARG A 546 -1.78 10.53 -0.06
N PHE A 547 -0.54 10.10 -0.26
CA PHE A 547 -0.04 9.63 -1.55
C PHE A 547 -0.62 8.26 -1.85
N THR A 548 -0.57 7.33 -0.89
CA THR A 548 -1.21 6.01 -1.02
C THR A 548 -2.69 6.12 -1.33
N PHE A 549 -3.41 7.01 -0.64
CA PHE A 549 -4.83 7.23 -0.88
C PHE A 549 -5.10 7.62 -2.33
N VAL A 550 -4.35 8.60 -2.86
CA VAL A 550 -4.49 9.07 -4.25
C VAL A 550 -4.15 7.97 -5.24
N ARG A 551 -3.05 7.23 -5.03
CA ARG A 551 -2.69 6.10 -5.91
C ARG A 551 -3.79 5.03 -5.88
N ASP A 552 -4.23 4.62 -4.71
CA ASP A 552 -5.13 3.48 -4.54
C ASP A 552 -6.54 3.80 -5.02
N ILE A 553 -7.05 5.02 -4.81
CA ILE A 553 -8.39 5.40 -5.27
C ILE A 553 -8.46 5.50 -6.80
N LEU A 554 -7.42 6.03 -7.45
CA LEU A 554 -7.32 6.09 -8.91
C LEU A 554 -7.25 4.69 -9.52
N ALA A 555 -6.49 3.78 -8.90
CA ALA A 555 -6.36 2.40 -9.37
C ALA A 555 -7.64 1.58 -9.13
N TYR A 556 -8.26 1.71 -7.95
CA TYR A 556 -9.42 0.90 -7.54
C TYR A 556 -10.68 1.22 -8.36
N PHE A 557 -10.85 2.49 -8.76
CA PHE A 557 -11.96 2.97 -9.58
C PHE A 557 -11.55 3.34 -11.00
N TYR A 558 -10.42 2.82 -11.50
CA TYR A 558 -9.96 3.10 -12.85
C TYR A 558 -11.08 2.84 -13.88
N GLY A 559 -11.23 3.74 -14.85
CA GLY A 559 -12.29 3.70 -15.88
C GLY A 559 -13.68 4.17 -15.43
N HIS A 560 -13.89 4.43 -14.13
CA HIS A 560 -15.20 4.84 -13.58
C HIS A 560 -15.23 6.29 -13.06
N LEU A 561 -14.07 6.93 -12.93
CA LEU A 561 -13.94 8.29 -12.39
C LEU A 561 -14.10 9.36 -13.48
N PRO A 562 -14.92 10.40 -13.27
CA PRO A 562 -14.96 11.54 -14.17
C PRO A 562 -13.68 12.39 -14.06
N GLY A 563 -13.22 12.97 -15.17
CA GLY A 563 -11.96 13.74 -15.22
C GLY A 563 -11.87 14.88 -14.19
N LYS A 564 -12.99 15.56 -13.91
CA LYS A 564 -13.07 16.60 -12.86
C LYS A 564 -12.74 16.04 -11.48
N LEU A 565 -13.24 14.85 -11.15
CA LEU A 565 -12.96 14.17 -9.89
C LEU A 565 -11.50 13.67 -9.84
N ILE A 566 -10.94 13.19 -10.95
CA ILE A 566 -9.52 12.82 -11.05
C ILE A 566 -8.62 14.02 -10.69
N VAL A 567 -8.86 15.18 -11.30
CA VAL A 567 -8.11 16.42 -10.97
C VAL A 567 -8.28 16.80 -9.50
N ARG A 568 -9.50 16.65 -8.96
CA ARG A 568 -9.76 16.92 -7.54
C ARG A 568 -8.99 15.97 -6.61
N ILE A 569 -8.92 14.69 -6.95
CA ILE A 569 -8.15 13.67 -6.22
C ILE A 569 -6.65 14.01 -6.26
N LEU A 570 -6.11 14.40 -7.43
CA LEU A 570 -4.72 14.82 -7.57
C LEU A 570 -4.37 16.04 -6.71
N ASN A 571 -5.29 17.00 -6.58
CA ASN A 571 -5.12 18.19 -5.74
C ASN A 571 -5.07 17.91 -4.23
N VAL A 572 -5.32 16.66 -3.80
CA VAL A 572 -5.00 16.23 -2.42
C VAL A 572 -3.48 16.16 -2.21
N LEU A 573 -2.71 15.95 -3.29
CA LEU A 573 -1.25 16.04 -3.28
C LEU A 573 -0.80 17.48 -3.48
N ASP A 574 0.33 17.82 -2.86
CA ASP A 574 1.07 19.04 -3.21
C ASP A 574 1.84 18.78 -4.52
N ILE A 575 1.16 18.99 -5.66
CA ILE A 575 1.68 18.68 -7.01
C ILE A 575 3.06 19.31 -7.23
N SER A 576 3.36 20.45 -6.60
CA SER A 576 4.65 21.13 -6.71
C SER A 576 5.82 20.38 -6.07
N LYS A 577 5.54 19.51 -5.09
CA LYS A 577 6.55 18.73 -4.37
C LYS A 577 6.72 17.33 -4.92
N ILE A 578 5.68 16.78 -5.57
CA ILE A 578 5.74 15.45 -6.16
C ILE A 578 6.52 15.53 -7.48
N PRO A 579 7.43 14.57 -7.77
CA PRO A 579 8.26 14.59 -8.98
C PRO A 579 7.46 14.17 -10.22
N PHE A 580 6.38 14.87 -10.54
CA PHE A 580 5.62 14.70 -11.77
C PHE A 580 6.43 15.15 -12.99
N SER A 581 6.18 14.54 -14.14
CA SER A 581 6.73 14.97 -15.43
C SER A 581 6.33 16.42 -15.72
N GLU A 582 7.25 17.24 -16.24
CA GLU A 582 7.02 18.68 -16.44
C GLU A 582 5.81 19.00 -17.33
N SER A 583 5.52 18.14 -18.31
CA SER A 583 4.38 18.30 -19.22
C SER A 583 3.06 17.74 -18.66
N PHE A 584 3.07 16.99 -17.56
CA PHE A 584 1.87 16.36 -16.98
C PHE A 584 0.77 17.36 -16.60
N PRO A 585 1.06 18.50 -15.92
CA PRO A 585 0.02 19.50 -15.60
C PRO A 585 -0.72 20.04 -16.83
N GLN A 586 -0.03 20.15 -17.98
CA GLN A 586 -0.63 20.60 -19.23
C GLN A 586 -1.59 19.56 -19.82
N GLN A 587 -1.28 18.26 -19.64
CA GLN A 587 -2.13 17.17 -20.12
C GLN A 587 -3.45 17.10 -19.35
N ILE A 588 -3.42 17.24 -18.02
CA ILE A 588 -4.61 17.14 -17.16
C ILE A 588 -5.51 18.38 -17.18
N SER A 589 -4.96 19.55 -17.51
CA SER A 589 -5.70 20.84 -17.49
C SER A 589 -6.42 21.14 -18.80
N SER A 590 -6.19 20.34 -19.85
CA SER A 590 -6.79 20.56 -21.15
C SER A 590 -8.28 20.20 -21.13
N SER A 591 -9.13 21.17 -21.48
CA SER A 591 -10.60 21.00 -21.54
C SER A 591 -11.08 20.25 -22.79
N ASN A 592 -10.17 19.99 -23.73
CA ASN A 592 -10.43 19.21 -24.93
C ASN A 592 -10.03 17.75 -24.69
N PRO A 593 -10.93 16.79 -24.89
CA PRO A 593 -10.55 15.39 -24.81
C PRO A 593 -9.70 15.01 -26.05
N VAL A 594 -8.98 13.90 -25.94
CA VAL A 594 -8.70 12.95 -27.03
C VAL A 594 -7.24 12.81 -27.54
N MET A 595 -6.30 13.75 -27.36
CA MET A 595 -4.94 13.48 -27.87
C MET A 595 -4.08 12.71 -26.85
N CYS A 596 -3.74 11.46 -27.18
CA CYS A 596 -2.73 10.70 -26.42
C CYS A 596 -1.44 11.51 -26.31
N PRO A 597 -0.79 11.56 -25.14
CA PRO A 597 0.51 12.20 -25.02
C PRO A 597 1.50 11.68 -26.06
N PRO A 598 2.43 12.52 -26.56
CA PRO A 598 3.42 12.10 -27.54
C PRO A 598 4.32 10.98 -26.97
N LEU A 599 4.94 10.18 -27.84
CA LEU A 599 5.84 9.09 -27.42
C LEU A 599 6.99 9.58 -26.52
N ASP A 600 7.47 10.81 -26.74
CA ASP A 600 8.51 11.43 -25.91
C ASP A 600 8.11 11.61 -24.44
N TYR A 601 6.81 11.78 -24.17
CA TYR A 601 6.30 11.85 -22.80
C TYR A 601 6.51 10.51 -22.09
N PHE A 602 6.05 9.41 -22.71
CA PHE A 602 6.21 8.06 -22.16
C PHE A 602 7.69 7.65 -22.09
N MET A 603 8.52 8.04 -23.06
CA MET A 603 9.97 7.82 -23.01
C MET A 603 10.63 8.51 -21.81
N THR A 604 10.25 9.76 -21.54
CA THR A 604 10.76 10.52 -20.39
C THR A 604 10.36 9.86 -19.08
N LEU A 605 9.12 9.37 -19.00
CA LEU A 605 8.60 8.63 -17.86
C LEU A 605 9.40 7.34 -17.61
N LEU A 606 9.62 6.53 -18.65
CA LEU A 606 10.42 5.30 -18.57
C LEU A 606 11.87 5.58 -18.17
N LEU A 607 12.48 6.64 -18.71
CA LEU A 607 13.83 7.03 -18.35
C LEU A 607 13.93 7.48 -16.87
N GLY A 608 12.90 8.16 -16.36
CA GLY A 608 12.77 8.49 -14.94
C GLY A 608 12.78 7.25 -14.05
N ILE A 609 12.10 6.18 -14.47
CA ILE A 609 12.12 4.87 -13.78
C ILE A 609 13.50 4.22 -13.87
N VAL A 610 14.12 4.18 -15.06
CA VAL A 610 15.47 3.62 -15.23
C VAL A 610 16.49 4.28 -14.29
N ASN A 611 16.47 5.61 -14.21
CA ASN A 611 17.49 6.37 -13.46
C ASN A 611 17.30 6.31 -11.93
N ASN A 612 16.07 6.09 -11.44
CA ASN A 612 15.76 6.24 -10.00
C ASN A 612 15.20 4.96 -9.33
N VAL A 613 14.76 3.97 -10.12
CA VAL A 613 14.08 2.77 -9.63
C VAL A 613 14.88 1.51 -9.93
N ILE A 614 15.44 1.39 -11.13
CA ILE A 614 16.21 0.21 -11.52
C ILE A 614 17.64 0.34 -10.97
N PRO A 615 18.17 -0.66 -10.25
CA PRO A 615 19.57 -0.64 -9.80
C PRO A 615 20.54 -0.49 -10.98
N PRO A 616 21.56 0.37 -10.88
CA PRO A 616 22.50 0.57 -11.98
C PRO A 616 23.28 -0.71 -12.26
N LEU A 617 23.48 -1.03 -13.54
CA LEU A 617 24.36 -2.12 -13.97
C LEU A 617 25.81 -1.75 -13.61
N HIS A 618 26.39 -2.37 -12.59
CA HIS A 618 27.80 -2.18 -12.25
C HIS A 618 28.68 -2.82 -13.34
N ASN A 619 29.33 -2.00 -14.17
CA ASN A 619 30.44 -2.46 -15.01
C ASN A 619 31.66 -2.73 -14.11
N ASN A 620 31.85 -3.97 -13.67
CA ASN A 620 33.18 -4.44 -13.26
C ASN A 620 34.01 -4.73 -14.53
N SER A 621 34.33 -3.70 -15.31
CA SER A 621 35.41 -3.77 -16.29
C SER A 621 36.72 -3.29 -15.63
N LYS A 622 37.18 -4.01 -14.60
CA LYS A 622 38.61 -4.03 -14.29
C LYS A 622 39.18 -5.21 -15.07
N SER A 623 39.80 -4.91 -16.20
CA SER A 623 40.82 -5.77 -16.79
C SER A 623 41.89 -6.04 -15.72
N GLY A 624 41.83 -7.19 -15.06
CA GLY A 624 42.87 -7.62 -14.14
C GLY A 624 44.05 -8.19 -14.93
N PRO A 625 45.29 -7.83 -14.63
CA PRO A 625 46.40 -8.74 -14.85
C PRO A 625 46.43 -9.76 -13.71
N THR A 626 46.58 -11.01 -14.10
CA THR A 626 46.90 -12.20 -13.30
C THR A 626 48.02 -11.97 -12.29
N GLY A 627 47.90 -12.50 -11.07
CA GLY A 627 49.04 -12.74 -10.17
C GLY A 627 48.76 -12.68 -8.67
N ASP A 628 48.51 -13.86 -8.10
CA ASP A 628 48.91 -14.38 -6.78
C ASP A 628 48.44 -13.81 -5.41
N THR A 629 48.07 -14.83 -4.61
CA THR A 629 47.79 -14.99 -3.19
C THR A 629 48.58 -14.17 -2.15
N SER A 630 47.88 -13.64 -1.13
CA SER A 630 48.03 -13.96 0.33
C SER A 630 47.80 -12.76 1.29
N SER A 631 47.68 -13.11 2.56
CA SER A 631 47.00 -12.50 3.73
C SER A 631 47.61 -11.29 4.48
N ASN A 632 46.74 -10.64 5.28
CA ASN A 632 46.92 -9.99 6.61
C ASN A 632 47.40 -8.51 6.79
N ALA A 633 46.51 -7.74 7.44
CA ALA A 633 46.65 -6.80 8.59
C ALA A 633 47.67 -5.62 8.67
N GLN A 634 47.09 -4.45 9.04
CA GLN A 634 47.57 -3.32 9.87
C GLN A 634 48.45 -2.15 9.31
N ASN A 635 47.85 -0.94 9.42
CA ASN A 635 48.35 0.41 9.80
C ASN A 635 49.62 1.04 9.17
N THR A 636 49.48 2.22 8.53
CA THR A 636 49.92 3.57 9.04
C THR A 636 49.86 4.67 7.95
N SER A 637 49.82 5.92 8.43
CA SER A 637 49.52 7.22 7.79
C SER A 637 50.65 7.90 7.00
N GLN A 638 50.32 8.72 5.97
CA GLN A 638 50.58 10.19 5.84
C GLN A 638 50.67 10.75 4.38
N ASN A 639 49.82 11.76 4.10
CA ASN A 639 50.02 13.05 3.39
C ASN A 639 50.73 13.20 2.01
N LYS A 640 49.98 13.53 0.94
CA LYS A 640 49.84 14.87 0.27
C LYS A 640 49.06 14.77 -1.07
N PRO A 641 48.48 15.88 -1.60
CA PRO A 641 47.26 15.86 -2.45
C PRO A 641 47.53 15.88 -3.96
N PRO A 642 46.56 15.43 -4.79
CA PRO A 642 46.43 15.94 -6.15
C PRO A 642 45.06 16.59 -6.40
N THR A 643 45.14 17.87 -6.77
CA THR A 643 44.45 18.54 -7.88
C THR A 643 43.07 18.05 -8.33
N VAL A 644 42.15 19.01 -8.27
CA VAL A 644 40.84 19.08 -8.91
C VAL A 644 40.91 18.67 -10.39
N SER A 645 40.25 17.56 -10.74
CA SER A 645 39.72 17.31 -12.08
C SER A 645 38.23 17.01 -11.96
N GLN A 646 37.42 17.94 -12.44
CA GLN A 646 35.96 17.85 -12.48
C GLN A 646 35.46 16.77 -13.43
N SER A 647 34.19 16.41 -13.20
CA SER A 647 33.21 15.78 -14.10
C SER A 647 33.02 14.26 -14.00
N GLY A 648 32.11 13.87 -13.10
CA GLY A 648 31.24 12.71 -13.22
C GLY A 648 29.99 13.00 -12.38
N PRO A 649 28.76 12.73 -12.87
CA PRO A 649 27.58 12.98 -12.06
C PRO A 649 27.59 11.99 -10.90
N ALA A 650 27.80 12.53 -9.71
CA ALA A 650 27.64 11.81 -8.46
C ALA A 650 26.15 11.54 -8.23
N ASN A 651 25.60 10.52 -8.91
CA ASN A 651 24.20 10.06 -8.70
C ASN A 651 23.98 9.50 -7.28
N ALA A 652 25.03 9.35 -6.48
CA ALA A 652 24.92 9.05 -5.05
C ALA A 652 24.49 10.27 -4.20
N SER A 653 24.58 11.50 -4.71
CA SER A 653 24.17 12.70 -3.95
C SER A 653 22.66 12.98 -4.04
N GLU A 654 22.00 12.61 -5.14
CA GLU A 654 20.54 12.74 -5.32
C GLU A 654 19.72 11.63 -4.65
N GLY A 655 20.31 10.45 -4.43
CA GLY A 655 19.71 9.38 -3.61
C GLY A 655 19.47 9.78 -2.16
N ARG A 656 19.98 10.94 -1.74
CA ARG A 656 19.69 11.65 -0.48
C ARG A 656 18.60 12.72 -0.63
N LYS A 657 17.63 12.59 -1.53
CA LYS A 657 16.32 13.23 -1.28
C LYS A 657 15.79 12.63 0.01
N ALA A 658 16.00 13.37 1.08
CA ALA A 658 15.89 12.82 2.41
C ALA A 658 14.45 12.39 2.65
N PHE A 659 14.26 11.21 3.22
CA PHE A 659 12.96 10.69 3.66
C PHE A 659 12.06 11.76 4.30
N TYR A 660 12.65 12.73 5.01
CA TYR A 660 11.92 13.84 5.60
C TYR A 660 11.31 14.83 4.58
N GLN A 661 11.62 14.84 3.29
CA GLN A 661 10.94 15.72 2.33
C GLN A 661 9.57 15.17 1.94
N ILE A 662 9.50 13.86 1.66
CA ILE A 662 8.29 13.15 1.27
C ILE A 662 8.32 11.78 1.94
N GLN A 663 7.53 11.62 3.00
CA GLN A 663 7.54 10.42 3.85
C GLN A 663 6.59 9.31 3.37
N ASP A 664 5.69 9.63 2.42
CA ASP A 664 4.71 8.73 1.81
C ASP A 664 4.95 8.77 0.29
N PRO A 665 5.41 7.66 -0.34
CA PRO A 665 5.05 6.30 0.03
C PRO A 665 6.14 5.50 0.79
N GLY A 666 7.19 6.17 1.26
CA GLY A 666 8.20 5.62 2.16
C GLY A 666 9.61 5.84 1.64
N THR A 667 9.92 5.37 0.44
CA THR A 667 11.25 5.55 -0.17
C THR A 667 11.18 6.41 -1.42
N TYR A 668 12.28 7.05 -1.80
CA TYR A 668 12.33 7.87 -3.01
C TYR A 668 12.11 7.03 -4.28
N THR A 669 12.70 5.84 -4.35
CA THR A 669 12.47 4.90 -5.46
C THR A 669 11.00 4.55 -5.62
N GLN A 670 10.31 4.28 -4.51
CA GLN A 670 8.89 3.97 -4.53
C GLN A 670 8.04 5.21 -4.88
N LEU A 671 8.43 6.39 -4.41
CA LEU A 671 7.80 7.65 -4.81
C LEU A 671 7.85 7.83 -6.33
N VAL A 672 8.99 7.63 -6.97
CA VAL A 672 9.13 7.79 -8.43
C VAL A 672 8.26 6.77 -9.17
N LEU A 673 8.30 5.49 -8.77
CA LEU A 673 7.49 4.44 -9.41
C LEU A 673 5.98 4.71 -9.27
N GLU A 674 5.52 5.02 -8.05
CA GLU A 674 4.10 5.27 -7.85
C GLU A 674 3.64 6.61 -8.45
N THR A 675 4.52 7.61 -8.56
CA THR A 675 4.21 8.87 -9.26
C THR A 675 3.95 8.57 -10.74
N ALA A 676 4.77 7.73 -11.37
CA ALA A 676 4.53 7.30 -12.74
C ALA A 676 3.19 6.54 -12.90
N VAL A 677 2.82 5.71 -11.93
CA VAL A 677 1.51 5.04 -11.91
C VAL A 677 0.38 6.06 -11.78
N VAL A 678 0.48 7.04 -10.87
CA VAL A 678 -0.52 8.09 -10.70
C VAL A 678 -0.67 8.93 -11.98
N GLU A 679 0.42 9.27 -12.67
CA GLU A 679 0.37 9.96 -13.95
C GLU A 679 -0.46 9.18 -14.97
N ILE A 680 -0.08 7.92 -15.20
CA ILE A 680 -0.75 7.04 -16.18
C ILE A 680 -2.24 6.87 -15.88
N LEU A 681 -2.60 6.66 -14.61
CA LEU A 681 -4.00 6.48 -14.19
C LEU A 681 -4.84 7.76 -14.31
N SER A 682 -4.19 8.93 -14.38
CA SER A 682 -4.87 10.23 -14.41
C SER A 682 -5.03 10.79 -15.81
N LEU A 683 -4.40 10.20 -16.83
CA LEU A 683 -4.49 10.70 -18.20
C LEU A 683 -5.92 10.51 -18.74
N PRO A 684 -6.47 11.49 -19.48
CA PRO A 684 -7.81 11.41 -20.06
C PRO A 684 -7.83 10.58 -21.36
N VAL A 685 -7.16 9.42 -21.37
CA VAL A 685 -7.07 8.51 -22.52
C VAL A 685 -7.28 7.07 -22.11
N SER A 686 -7.63 6.22 -23.08
CA SER A 686 -7.92 4.81 -22.81
C SER A 686 -6.64 4.02 -22.48
N ALA A 687 -6.79 2.94 -21.69
CA ALA A 687 -5.70 2.00 -21.42
C ALA A 687 -5.09 1.44 -22.72
N SER A 688 -5.92 1.20 -23.74
CA SER A 688 -5.49 0.68 -25.04
C SER A 688 -4.48 1.61 -25.72
N GLN A 689 -4.79 2.92 -25.78
CA GLN A 689 -3.91 3.92 -26.39
C GLN A 689 -2.58 4.05 -25.63
N ILE A 690 -2.62 4.07 -24.29
CA ILE A 690 -1.40 4.14 -23.46
C ILE A 690 -0.51 2.92 -23.71
N VAL A 691 -1.10 1.72 -23.68
CA VAL A 691 -0.36 0.48 -23.91
C VAL A 691 0.21 0.44 -25.33
N GLN A 692 -0.55 0.86 -26.35
CA GLN A 692 -0.05 0.97 -27.72
C GLN A 692 1.16 1.89 -27.81
N SER A 693 1.14 3.07 -27.17
CA SER A 693 2.28 3.99 -27.16
C SER A 693 3.51 3.39 -26.46
N LEU A 694 3.33 2.72 -25.31
CA LEU A 694 4.41 2.07 -24.58
C LEU A 694 5.02 0.90 -25.37
N VAL A 695 4.18 0.07 -25.99
CA VAL A 695 4.64 -1.06 -26.82
C VAL A 695 5.29 -0.56 -28.10
N GLN A 696 4.77 0.50 -28.72
CA GLN A 696 5.39 1.13 -29.89
C GLN A 696 6.79 1.66 -29.59
N ILE A 697 7.01 2.23 -28.40
CA ILE A 697 8.34 2.58 -27.92
C ILE A 697 9.22 1.32 -27.92
N VAL A 698 8.80 0.27 -27.22
CA VAL A 698 9.58 -0.96 -27.03
C VAL A 698 9.95 -1.62 -28.36
N VAL A 699 9.01 -1.71 -29.31
CA VAL A 699 9.22 -2.30 -30.63
C VAL A 699 10.27 -1.54 -31.44
N ASN A 700 10.34 -0.22 -31.29
CA ASN A 700 11.24 0.64 -32.09
C ASN A 700 12.60 0.90 -31.42
N ILE A 701 12.85 0.34 -30.22
CA ILE A 701 14.17 0.42 -29.59
C ILE A 701 15.13 -0.52 -30.34
N GLN A 702 16.05 0.05 -31.11
CA GLN A 702 17.14 -0.71 -31.74
C GLN A 702 18.33 -0.87 -30.78
N PRO A 703 18.81 -2.10 -30.53
CA PRO A 703 20.11 -2.31 -29.92
C PRO A 703 21.18 -2.00 -30.98
N THR A 704 21.63 -0.75 -31.10
CA THR A 704 22.75 -0.43 -31.99
C THR A 704 24.01 -1.11 -31.47
N LEU A 705 24.42 -2.20 -32.13
CA LEU A 705 25.76 -2.76 -32.05
C LEU A 705 26.75 -1.69 -32.53
N ILE A 706 27.65 -1.27 -31.65
CA ILE A 706 28.79 -0.42 -32.03
C ILE A 706 29.70 -1.29 -32.90
N GLN A 707 29.55 -1.23 -34.22
CA GLN A 707 30.70 -1.42 -35.10
C GLN A 707 31.57 -0.18 -34.89
N SER A 708 32.74 -0.37 -34.29
CA SER A 708 33.74 0.67 -34.12
C SER A 708 34.14 1.23 -35.49
N SER A 709 33.50 2.32 -35.91
CA SER A 709 33.95 3.11 -37.05
C SER A 709 35.12 4.00 -36.64
N ASN A 710 36.29 3.38 -36.43
CA ASN A 710 37.59 4.05 -36.48
C ASN A 710 38.36 3.48 -37.66
N ALA A 711 38.04 3.96 -38.87
CA ALA A 711 38.87 3.73 -40.05
C ALA A 711 38.73 4.91 -41.02
N PHE A 712 39.33 6.04 -40.64
CA PHE A 712 39.83 7.02 -41.59
C PHE A 712 41.20 7.50 -41.10
N GLN A 713 42.26 6.82 -41.53
CA GLN A 713 43.56 7.40 -41.97
C GLN A 713 44.59 6.28 -42.23
N GLY A 714 45.01 6.16 -43.49
CA GLY A 714 46.41 6.00 -43.91
C GLY A 714 47.20 4.69 -43.64
N CYS A 715 47.54 4.01 -44.74
CA CYS A 715 48.79 3.28 -45.02
C CYS A 715 48.94 1.77 -44.64
N SER A 716 49.00 0.96 -45.72
CA SER A 716 50.04 -0.03 -46.08
C SER A 716 50.27 -1.29 -45.23
N ASN A 717 49.97 -2.44 -45.86
CA ASN A 717 50.63 -3.76 -45.80
C ASN A 717 50.93 -4.39 -44.42
N GLY A 718 50.13 -5.39 -44.07
CA GLY A 718 50.48 -6.40 -43.05
C GLY A 718 49.55 -7.60 -43.12
N VAL A 719 50.06 -8.73 -43.61
CA VAL A 719 49.41 -10.05 -43.53
C VAL A 719 49.37 -10.47 -42.06
N GLY A 720 48.18 -10.66 -41.49
CA GLY A 720 48.01 -11.06 -40.09
C GLY A 720 46.65 -11.71 -39.85
N GLN A 721 46.69 -12.92 -39.30
CA GLN A 721 45.60 -13.90 -39.16
C GLN A 721 44.35 -13.36 -38.47
N GLY A 722 43.19 -13.56 -39.09
CA GLY A 722 41.87 -13.31 -38.51
C GLY A 722 41.43 -14.43 -37.57
N SER A 723 41.14 -14.05 -36.32
CA SER A 723 40.36 -14.82 -35.36
C SER A 723 38.92 -14.95 -35.88
N ALA A 724 38.50 -16.17 -36.20
CA ALA A 724 37.19 -16.47 -36.74
C ALA A 724 36.12 -16.48 -35.64
N LEU A 725 35.30 -15.42 -35.60
CA LEU A 725 33.94 -15.49 -35.06
C LEU A 725 33.04 -16.17 -36.11
N PRO A 726 32.12 -17.07 -35.73
CA PRO A 726 31.29 -17.77 -36.70
C PRO A 726 30.30 -16.80 -37.37
N THR A 727 30.34 -16.76 -38.70
CA THR A 727 29.36 -16.07 -39.54
C THR A 727 28.15 -16.97 -39.80
N SER A 728 26.97 -16.36 -39.96
CA SER A 728 25.68 -17.03 -40.21
C SER A 728 25.73 -18.03 -41.37
N PRO A 729 25.04 -19.19 -41.32
CA PRO A 729 24.93 -20.08 -42.46
C PRO A 729 23.88 -19.56 -43.45
N SER A 730 24.26 -18.53 -44.19
CA SER A 730 23.56 -18.11 -45.42
C SER A 730 24.60 -17.83 -46.49
N GLY A 731 25.30 -18.88 -46.90
CA GLY A 731 26.16 -18.87 -48.07
C GLY A 731 25.35 -19.24 -49.30
N GLY A 732 25.05 -18.26 -50.16
CA GLY A 732 24.65 -18.50 -51.54
C GLY A 732 23.48 -17.68 -52.06
N SER A 733 23.70 -16.38 -52.34
CA SER A 733 23.13 -15.67 -53.50
C SER A 733 23.57 -14.21 -53.45
N THR A 734 24.59 -13.87 -54.24
CA THR A 734 24.84 -12.50 -54.68
C THR A 734 23.75 -12.14 -55.69
N ASP A 735 22.56 -11.75 -55.23
CA ASP A 735 21.55 -11.01 -56.02
C ASP A 735 20.35 -10.66 -55.11
N SER A 736 20.49 -9.63 -54.27
CA SER A 736 19.35 -8.95 -53.64
C SER A 736 19.73 -7.58 -53.07
N LEU A 737 20.35 -6.73 -53.89
CA LEU A 737 20.52 -5.29 -53.62
C LEU A 737 19.22 -4.48 -53.82
N GLY A 738 18.04 -5.09 -53.69
CA GLY A 738 16.79 -4.49 -54.14
C GLY A 738 15.55 -4.89 -53.36
N ALA A 739 15.59 -4.89 -52.02
CA ALA A 739 14.38 -5.05 -51.20
C ALA A 739 14.44 -4.29 -49.87
N SER A 740 15.02 -3.10 -49.85
CA SER A 740 14.78 -2.11 -48.79
C SER A 740 13.44 -1.40 -49.04
N ARG A 741 12.31 -2.07 -48.81
CA ARG A 741 11.07 -1.34 -48.51
C ARG A 741 11.17 -0.84 -47.08
N SER A 742 11.75 0.34 -46.92
CA SER A 742 11.66 1.15 -45.72
C SER A 742 10.18 1.35 -45.36
N THR A 743 9.75 0.79 -44.25
CA THR A 743 8.67 1.41 -43.48
C THR A 743 9.17 2.80 -43.07
N PRO A 744 8.35 3.86 -43.22
CA PRO A 744 8.79 5.20 -42.85
C PRO A 744 9.15 5.19 -41.36
N SER A 745 10.36 5.66 -41.04
CA SER A 745 10.75 5.93 -39.67
C SER A 745 9.67 6.81 -39.04
N VAL A 746 9.09 6.37 -37.93
CA VAL A 746 8.16 7.21 -37.17
C VAL A 746 8.97 8.43 -36.73
N SER A 747 8.66 9.58 -37.33
CA SER A 747 9.29 10.86 -37.01
C SER A 747 9.02 11.20 -35.54
N GLY A 748 10.03 11.04 -34.67
CA GLY A 748 9.92 11.44 -33.26
C GLY A 748 10.95 10.81 -32.32
N ILE A 749 11.39 9.56 -32.54
CA ILE A 749 12.22 8.84 -31.55
C ILE A 749 13.71 9.02 -31.85
N ASN A 750 14.37 10.01 -31.22
CA ASN A 750 15.82 10.22 -31.31
C ASN A 750 16.57 9.49 -30.17
N THR A 751 16.74 8.18 -30.27
CA THR A 751 17.39 7.33 -29.24
C THR A 751 18.83 7.76 -28.90
N SER A 752 19.56 8.36 -29.84
CA SER A 752 20.93 8.86 -29.66
C SER A 752 21.04 10.01 -28.64
N ASN A 753 20.06 10.92 -28.62
CA ASN A 753 20.02 12.02 -27.65
C ASN A 753 19.76 11.52 -26.23
N PHE A 754 19.01 10.44 -26.06
CA PHE A 754 18.70 9.87 -24.73
C PHE A 754 19.86 9.05 -24.16
N ALA A 755 20.62 8.32 -24.99
CA ALA A 755 21.84 7.63 -24.56
C ALA A 755 22.90 8.62 -24.02
N SER A 756 23.07 9.77 -24.67
CA SER A 756 23.98 10.82 -24.18
C SER A 756 23.56 11.43 -22.84
N ARG A 757 22.27 11.40 -22.48
CA ARG A 757 21.72 11.93 -21.23
C ARG A 757 21.73 10.93 -20.08
N SER A 758 21.75 9.62 -20.36
CA SER A 758 21.66 8.56 -19.36
C SER A 758 23.02 7.98 -18.95
N GLY A 759 24.07 8.19 -19.76
CA GLY A 759 25.42 7.65 -19.50
C GLY A 759 25.56 6.15 -19.76
N TYR A 760 24.52 5.48 -20.27
CA TYR A 760 24.54 4.07 -20.68
C TYR A 760 24.86 3.90 -22.16
N THR A 761 25.39 2.73 -22.53
CA THR A 761 25.46 2.34 -23.95
C THR A 761 24.03 2.15 -24.50
N CYS A 762 23.82 2.38 -25.80
CA CYS A 762 22.49 2.20 -26.42
C CYS A 762 21.89 0.80 -26.15
N GLN A 763 22.74 -0.23 -26.13
CA GLN A 763 22.33 -1.60 -25.83
C GLN A 763 21.90 -1.77 -24.36
N GLN A 764 22.66 -1.25 -23.39
CA GLN A 764 22.26 -1.33 -21.98
C GLN A 764 20.97 -0.54 -21.71
N LEU A 765 20.85 0.64 -22.31
CA LEU A 765 19.66 1.47 -22.17
C LEU A 765 18.41 0.78 -22.75
N SER A 766 18.55 0.04 -23.86
CA SER A 766 17.44 -0.70 -24.47
C SER A 766 16.82 -1.71 -23.50
N CYS A 767 17.65 -2.56 -22.88
CA CYS A 767 17.18 -3.56 -21.92
C CYS A 767 16.55 -2.91 -20.68
N LEU A 768 17.15 -1.82 -20.18
CA LEU A 768 16.65 -1.10 -19.01
C LEU A 768 15.29 -0.43 -19.29
N LEU A 769 15.07 0.12 -20.49
CA LEU A 769 13.78 0.69 -20.88
C LEU A 769 12.69 -0.37 -21.00
N ILE A 770 13.01 -1.53 -21.59
CA ILE A 770 12.08 -2.69 -21.64
C ILE A 770 11.73 -3.13 -20.21
N GLN A 771 12.74 -3.21 -19.34
CA GLN A 771 12.55 -3.58 -17.93
C GLN A 771 11.67 -2.57 -17.18
N ALA A 772 11.91 -1.28 -17.37
CA ALA A 772 11.12 -0.20 -16.79
C ALA A 772 9.66 -0.26 -17.27
N CYS A 773 9.45 -0.52 -18.56
CA CYS A 773 8.12 -0.64 -19.14
C CYS A 773 7.36 -1.84 -18.57
N GLY A 774 8.01 -3.01 -18.48
CA GLY A 774 7.41 -4.20 -17.88
C GLY A 774 7.09 -4.01 -16.40
N LEU A 775 7.97 -3.35 -15.65
CA LEU A 775 7.74 -3.01 -14.24
C LEU A 775 6.56 -2.03 -14.08
N LEU A 776 6.51 -0.95 -14.87
CA LEU A 776 5.43 0.03 -14.83
C LEU A 776 4.08 -0.61 -15.13
N LEU A 777 4.00 -1.40 -16.22
CA LEU A 777 2.77 -2.09 -16.60
C LEU A 777 2.27 -3.04 -15.52
N ALA A 778 3.17 -3.72 -14.80
CA ALA A 778 2.80 -4.63 -13.71
C ALA A 778 2.24 -3.91 -12.46
N GLN A 779 2.42 -2.59 -12.33
CA GLN A 779 1.84 -1.80 -11.23
C GLN A 779 0.44 -1.24 -11.53
N LEU A 780 -0.05 -1.41 -12.77
CA LEU A 780 -1.33 -0.88 -13.25
C LEU A 780 -2.47 -1.90 -13.07
N PRO A 781 -3.75 -1.46 -13.08
CA PRO A 781 -4.91 -2.34 -13.04
C PRO A 781 -4.95 -3.34 -14.20
N SER A 782 -5.69 -4.45 -14.01
CA SER A 782 -5.80 -5.55 -14.98
C SER A 782 -6.34 -5.14 -16.35
N ASP A 783 -7.06 -4.03 -16.46
CA ASP A 783 -7.46 -3.41 -17.73
C ASP A 783 -6.26 -3.18 -18.66
N PHE A 784 -5.13 -2.70 -18.12
CA PHE A 784 -3.91 -2.49 -18.90
C PHE A 784 -3.26 -3.82 -19.31
N HIS A 785 -3.35 -4.84 -18.47
CA HIS A 785 -2.78 -6.17 -18.75
C HIS A 785 -3.49 -6.82 -19.93
N LEU A 786 -4.82 -6.75 -19.97
CA LEU A 786 -5.60 -7.28 -21.10
C LEU A 786 -5.22 -6.58 -22.41
N GLN A 787 -5.08 -5.25 -22.38
CA GLN A 787 -4.65 -4.48 -23.56
C GLN A 787 -3.23 -4.86 -23.99
N LEU A 788 -2.31 -5.09 -23.04
CA LEU A 788 -0.96 -5.55 -23.34
C LEU A 788 -0.99 -6.91 -24.04
N TYR A 789 -1.80 -7.85 -23.57
CA TYR A 789 -1.94 -9.17 -24.19
C TYR A 789 -2.47 -9.08 -25.62
N LEU A 790 -3.48 -8.24 -25.85
CA LEU A 790 -4.05 -8.02 -27.18
C LEU A 790 -3.04 -7.38 -28.13
N GLU A 791 -2.37 -6.32 -27.69
CA GLU A 791 -1.43 -5.57 -28.52
C GLU A 791 -0.17 -6.37 -28.86
N THR A 792 0.40 -7.08 -27.87
CA THR A 792 1.56 -7.96 -28.12
C THR A 792 1.20 -9.11 -29.05
N THR A 793 -0.01 -9.69 -28.91
CA THR A 793 -0.48 -10.74 -29.83
C THR A 793 -0.72 -10.20 -31.24
N ARG A 794 -1.27 -8.98 -31.37
CA ARG A 794 -1.44 -8.28 -32.65
C ARG A 794 -0.11 -8.14 -33.37
N ILE A 795 0.92 -7.62 -32.68
CA ILE A 795 2.27 -7.48 -33.25
C ILE A 795 2.80 -8.83 -33.69
N ILE A 796 2.70 -9.88 -32.85
CA ILE A 796 3.16 -11.22 -33.22
C ILE A 796 2.45 -11.73 -34.47
N LYS A 797 1.12 -11.59 -34.59
CA LYS A 797 0.33 -12.10 -35.72
C LYS A 797 0.47 -11.30 -37.01
N GLU A 798 0.52 -9.96 -36.91
CA GLU A 798 0.62 -9.06 -38.06
C GLU A 798 2.04 -8.94 -38.63
N ASN A 799 3.02 -9.59 -37.99
CA ASN A 799 4.40 -9.62 -38.48
C ASN A 799 4.48 -10.31 -39.85
N TRP A 800 4.91 -9.54 -40.84
CA TRP A 800 4.96 -9.95 -42.24
C TRP A 800 5.79 -11.23 -42.49
N TRP A 801 6.77 -11.53 -41.64
CA TRP A 801 7.59 -12.77 -41.67
C TRP A 801 6.78 -14.06 -41.46
N LEU A 802 5.68 -14.01 -40.71
CA LEU A 802 4.81 -15.17 -40.47
C LEU A 802 3.74 -15.34 -41.55
N THR A 803 3.59 -14.36 -42.44
CA THR A 803 2.56 -14.32 -43.50
C THR A 803 3.13 -14.41 -44.92
N ASP A 804 4.46 -14.30 -45.10
CA ASP A 804 5.08 -14.33 -46.42
C ASP A 804 5.30 -15.76 -46.93
N MET A 805 4.52 -16.15 -47.94
CA MET A 805 4.56 -17.47 -48.58
C MET A 805 5.80 -17.69 -49.48
N LYS A 806 6.70 -16.69 -49.62
CA LYS A 806 7.83 -16.73 -50.57
C LYS A 806 9.16 -17.23 -49.99
N ARG A 807 9.31 -17.31 -48.66
CA ARG A 807 10.55 -17.82 -48.01
C ARG A 807 10.41 -19.26 -47.57
N SER A 808 11.53 -19.96 -47.45
CA SER A 808 11.54 -21.35 -47.00
C SER A 808 11.22 -21.45 -45.49
N LEU A 809 10.51 -22.50 -45.09
CA LEU A 809 10.13 -22.73 -43.68
C LEU A 809 11.36 -22.78 -42.74
N ALA A 810 12.50 -23.27 -43.25
CA ALA A 810 13.75 -23.37 -42.52
C ALA A 810 14.42 -22.02 -42.21
N GLU A 811 14.30 -21.02 -43.09
CA GLU A 811 14.83 -19.66 -42.87
C GLU A 811 14.03 -18.92 -41.80
N ILE A 812 12.70 -19.11 -41.78
CA ILE A 812 11.79 -18.54 -40.79
C ILE A 812 12.11 -19.12 -39.41
N ASP A 813 12.27 -20.44 -39.34
CA ASP A 813 12.59 -21.15 -38.11
C ASP A 813 13.95 -20.77 -37.52
N SER A 814 14.96 -20.61 -38.37
CA SER A 814 16.30 -20.18 -37.97
C SER A 814 16.28 -18.75 -37.40
N ALA A 815 15.65 -17.81 -38.09
CA ALA A 815 15.58 -16.41 -37.65
C ALA A 815 14.79 -16.24 -36.34
N VAL A 816 13.68 -16.96 -36.19
CA VAL A 816 12.89 -16.97 -34.95
C VAL A 816 13.69 -17.62 -33.81
N GLY A 817 14.43 -18.70 -34.10
CA GLY A 817 15.36 -19.31 -33.14
C GLY A 817 16.39 -18.30 -32.61
N TYR A 818 17.04 -17.55 -33.49
CA TYR A 818 18.05 -16.55 -33.10
C TYR A 818 17.47 -15.34 -32.37
N ALA A 819 16.36 -14.79 -32.85
CA ALA A 819 15.70 -13.62 -32.26
C ALA A 819 15.18 -13.88 -30.83
N LEU A 820 14.78 -15.11 -30.54
CA LEU A 820 14.24 -15.51 -29.23
C LEU A 820 15.34 -15.96 -28.24
N LEU A 821 16.57 -16.21 -28.71
CA LEU A 821 17.70 -16.61 -27.86
C LEU A 821 18.44 -15.39 -27.28
N ASP A 822 18.66 -14.36 -28.10
CA ASP A 822 19.27 -13.11 -27.65
C ASP A 822 18.75 -11.92 -28.48
N PRO A 823 17.96 -10.99 -27.90
CA PRO A 823 17.44 -9.83 -28.61
C PRO A 823 18.54 -8.88 -29.10
N THR A 824 19.77 -9.00 -28.60
CA THR A 824 20.92 -8.18 -29.04
C THR A 824 21.52 -8.67 -30.37
N TRP A 825 21.24 -9.91 -30.77
CA TRP A 825 21.65 -10.49 -32.06
C TRP A 825 20.68 -10.17 -33.20
N ALA A 826 19.46 -9.72 -32.87
CA ALA A 826 18.42 -9.37 -33.82
C ALA A 826 18.71 -8.09 -34.64
N ALA A 827 19.83 -7.40 -34.38
CA ALA A 827 20.21 -6.12 -34.97
C ALA A 827 20.38 -6.12 -36.51
N GLN A 828 20.33 -7.28 -37.17
CA GLN A 828 20.42 -7.40 -38.64
C GLN A 828 19.05 -7.29 -39.35
N ASP A 829 17.92 -7.47 -38.65
CA ASP A 829 16.56 -7.28 -39.19
C ASP A 829 15.61 -6.66 -38.16
N ASN A 830 14.98 -5.54 -38.52
CA ASN A 830 14.03 -4.80 -37.70
C ASN A 830 12.85 -5.65 -37.18
N THR A 831 12.44 -6.67 -37.94
CA THR A 831 11.29 -7.51 -37.59
C THR A 831 11.62 -8.52 -36.50
N SER A 832 12.79 -9.18 -36.62
CA SER A 832 13.32 -10.07 -35.58
C SER A 832 13.54 -9.35 -34.24
N THR A 833 13.96 -8.08 -34.30
CA THR A 833 14.15 -7.23 -33.11
C THR A 833 12.82 -6.90 -32.43
N ALA A 834 11.77 -6.59 -33.20
CA ALA A 834 10.45 -6.29 -32.66
C ALA A 834 9.86 -7.47 -31.85
N ILE A 835 9.94 -8.69 -32.38
CA ILE A 835 9.46 -9.90 -31.69
C ILE A 835 10.29 -10.16 -30.43
N GLY A 836 11.62 -10.09 -30.52
CA GLY A 836 12.51 -10.26 -29.37
C GLY A 836 12.21 -9.26 -28.24
N ASN A 837 12.02 -7.99 -28.58
CA ASN A 837 11.67 -6.93 -27.62
C ASN A 837 10.31 -7.14 -26.97
N VAL A 838 9.30 -7.58 -27.74
CA VAL A 838 7.96 -7.90 -27.20
C VAL A 838 8.02 -9.08 -26.23
N VAL A 839 8.76 -10.15 -26.57
CA VAL A 839 8.94 -11.29 -25.66
C VAL A 839 9.69 -10.87 -24.39
N ALA A 840 10.74 -10.06 -24.52
CA ALA A 840 11.47 -9.51 -23.37
C ALA A 840 10.58 -8.62 -22.49
N LEU A 841 9.71 -7.80 -23.08
CA LEU A 841 8.71 -7.01 -22.36
C LEU A 841 7.75 -7.89 -21.57
N LEU A 842 7.21 -8.93 -22.21
CA LEU A 842 6.31 -9.89 -21.55
C LEU A 842 7.02 -10.60 -20.38
N HIS A 843 8.28 -11.00 -20.54
CA HIS A 843 9.06 -11.60 -19.45
C HIS A 843 9.30 -10.62 -18.31
N SER A 844 9.69 -9.39 -18.61
CA SER A 844 9.84 -8.34 -17.60
C SER A 844 8.52 -8.02 -16.89
N PHE A 845 7.40 -8.10 -17.60
CA PHE A 845 6.08 -7.88 -17.02
C PHE A 845 5.68 -9.06 -16.11
N PHE A 846 5.80 -10.31 -16.59
CA PHE A 846 5.44 -11.51 -15.82
C PHE A 846 6.29 -11.70 -14.57
N SER A 847 7.57 -11.33 -14.61
CA SER A 847 8.46 -11.42 -13.45
C SER A 847 7.96 -10.55 -12.28
N ASN A 848 7.34 -9.41 -12.59
CA ASN A 848 6.81 -8.46 -11.62
C ASN A 848 5.33 -8.67 -11.24
N LEU A 849 4.60 -9.56 -11.93
CA LEU A 849 3.21 -9.84 -11.59
C LEU A 849 3.06 -10.64 -10.28
N PRO A 850 2.03 -10.36 -9.45
CA PRO A 850 1.63 -11.23 -8.36
C PRO A 850 1.11 -12.57 -8.88
N GLN A 851 1.17 -13.61 -8.05
CA GLN A 851 0.78 -14.98 -8.42
C GLN A 851 -0.65 -15.06 -8.95
N GLU A 852 -1.59 -14.37 -8.31
CA GLU A 852 -3.00 -14.34 -8.70
C GLU A 852 -3.20 -13.84 -10.15
N TRP A 853 -2.43 -12.85 -10.58
CA TRP A 853 -2.60 -12.25 -11.91
C TRP A 853 -1.91 -13.04 -13.03
N LEU A 854 -1.02 -13.98 -12.68
CA LEU A 854 -0.36 -14.83 -13.69
C LEU A 854 -1.35 -15.71 -14.44
N GLU A 855 -2.53 -16.01 -13.89
CA GLU A 855 -3.58 -16.71 -14.61
C GLU A 855 -4.07 -15.95 -15.85
N GLY A 856 -4.09 -14.61 -15.80
CA GLY A 856 -4.49 -13.75 -16.91
C GLY A 856 -3.59 -13.91 -18.14
N THR A 857 -2.32 -14.31 -17.96
CA THR A 857 -1.35 -14.46 -19.05
C THR A 857 -1.80 -15.49 -20.09
N HIS A 858 -2.64 -16.46 -19.72
CA HIS A 858 -3.19 -17.49 -20.61
C HIS A 858 -3.97 -16.92 -21.79
N VAL A 859 -4.46 -15.67 -21.66
CA VAL A 859 -5.14 -14.96 -22.74
C VAL A 859 -4.24 -14.83 -23.97
N ILE A 860 -2.93 -14.56 -23.81
CA ILE A 860 -1.99 -14.43 -24.94
C ILE A 860 -2.01 -15.70 -25.79
N ILE A 861 -1.90 -16.85 -25.13
CA ILE A 861 -1.86 -18.14 -25.81
C ILE A 861 -3.19 -18.46 -26.51
N LYS A 862 -4.32 -18.15 -25.86
CA LYS A 862 -5.64 -18.29 -26.49
C LYS A 862 -5.77 -17.40 -27.73
N GLN A 863 -5.27 -16.17 -27.64
CA GLN A 863 -5.30 -15.21 -28.73
C GLN A 863 -4.32 -15.55 -29.85
N LEU A 864 -3.24 -16.29 -29.59
CA LEU A 864 -2.30 -16.75 -30.61
C LEU A 864 -2.88 -17.86 -31.50
N ARG A 865 -3.93 -18.56 -31.08
CA ARG A 865 -4.56 -19.63 -31.86
C ARG A 865 -5.27 -19.10 -33.13
N PRO A 866 -5.41 -19.96 -34.17
CA PRO A 866 -4.80 -21.29 -34.32
C PRO A 866 -3.28 -21.20 -34.55
N VAL A 867 -2.51 -22.12 -33.95
CA VAL A 867 -1.05 -22.19 -34.14
C VAL A 867 -0.74 -23.25 -35.18
N THR A 868 -0.25 -22.81 -36.34
CA THR A 868 -0.06 -23.66 -37.53
C THR A 868 1.41 -23.81 -37.97
N SER A 869 2.35 -23.14 -37.28
CA SER A 869 3.78 -23.16 -37.61
C SER A 869 4.66 -23.43 -36.39
N VAL A 870 5.85 -24.00 -36.63
CA VAL A 870 6.85 -24.27 -35.57
C VAL A 870 7.38 -22.96 -34.98
N ALA A 871 7.57 -21.93 -35.80
CA ALA A 871 7.91 -20.58 -35.33
C ALA A 871 6.92 -20.05 -34.28
N MET A 872 5.61 -20.08 -34.55
CA MET A 872 4.59 -19.63 -33.58
C MET A 872 4.57 -20.52 -32.33
N LEU A 873 4.80 -21.83 -32.49
CA LEU A 873 4.92 -22.76 -31.38
C LEU A 873 6.12 -22.40 -30.48
N ARG A 874 7.30 -22.12 -31.05
CA ARG A 874 8.49 -21.69 -30.29
C ARG A 874 8.26 -20.36 -29.59
N ILE A 875 7.61 -19.38 -30.23
CA ILE A 875 7.24 -18.12 -29.60
C ILE A 875 6.34 -18.36 -28.37
N ALA A 876 5.29 -19.18 -28.51
CA ALA A 876 4.39 -19.51 -27.41
C ALA A 876 5.12 -20.17 -26.23
N PHE A 877 5.98 -21.15 -26.52
CA PHE A 877 6.81 -21.82 -25.51
C PHE A 877 7.83 -20.87 -24.87
N ARG A 878 8.40 -19.92 -25.62
CA ARG A 878 9.33 -18.92 -25.09
C ARG A 878 8.63 -17.88 -24.22
N ILE A 879 7.40 -17.49 -24.52
CA ILE A 879 6.62 -16.58 -23.68
C ILE A 879 6.28 -17.24 -22.34
N MET A 880 5.75 -18.47 -22.36
CA MET A 880 5.19 -19.11 -21.16
C MET A 880 6.15 -20.03 -20.41
N GLY A 881 7.15 -20.60 -21.07
CA GLY A 881 8.09 -21.53 -20.46
C GLY A 881 8.81 -20.95 -19.23
N PRO A 882 9.35 -19.73 -19.27
CA PRO A 882 9.97 -19.07 -18.13
C PRO A 882 9.00 -18.75 -16.97
N VAL A 883 7.69 -18.80 -17.20
CA VAL A 883 6.67 -18.58 -16.16
C VAL A 883 6.46 -19.84 -15.30
N LEU A 884 6.60 -21.03 -15.88
CA LEU A 884 6.38 -22.32 -15.18
C LEU A 884 7.19 -22.44 -13.87
N PRO A 885 8.49 -22.06 -13.82
CA PRO A 885 9.24 -22.04 -12.56
C PRO A 885 8.58 -21.25 -11.43
N LYS A 886 8.03 -20.07 -11.75
CA LYS A 886 7.32 -19.20 -10.79
C LYS A 886 6.00 -19.82 -10.32
N LEU A 887 5.40 -20.70 -11.12
CA LEU A 887 4.15 -21.39 -10.81
C LEU A 887 4.33 -22.69 -10.04
N ALA A 888 5.55 -23.15 -9.77
CA ALA A 888 5.79 -24.46 -9.15
C ALA A 888 5.05 -24.65 -7.80
N ASN A 889 4.92 -23.58 -7.01
CA ASN A 889 4.19 -23.60 -5.74
C ASN A 889 2.66 -23.46 -5.91
N ALA A 890 2.18 -23.04 -7.09
CA ALA A 890 0.77 -22.97 -7.45
C ALA A 890 0.39 -24.10 -8.41
N HIS A 891 0.37 -25.33 -7.89
CA HIS A 891 0.25 -26.56 -8.69
C HIS A 891 -0.90 -26.54 -9.70
N ALA A 892 -2.08 -26.05 -9.32
CA ALA A 892 -3.23 -25.95 -10.22
C ALA A 892 -2.95 -25.02 -11.42
N LEU A 893 -2.31 -23.87 -11.19
CA LEU A 893 -1.98 -22.91 -12.23
C LEU A 893 -0.81 -23.39 -13.10
N PHE A 894 0.17 -24.07 -12.50
CA PHE A 894 1.24 -24.76 -13.24
C PHE A 894 0.66 -25.76 -14.23
N ASN A 895 -0.16 -26.69 -13.74
CA ASN A 895 -0.79 -27.74 -14.56
C ASN A 895 -1.65 -27.14 -15.68
N LYS A 896 -2.41 -26.08 -15.38
CA LYS A 896 -3.21 -25.36 -16.38
C LYS A 896 -2.33 -24.72 -17.46
N THR A 897 -1.21 -24.12 -17.08
CA THR A 897 -0.27 -23.50 -18.03
C THR A 897 0.42 -24.54 -18.90
N LEU A 898 0.88 -25.66 -18.32
CA LEU A 898 1.48 -26.77 -19.05
C LEU A 898 0.47 -27.43 -20.01
N ALA A 899 -0.75 -27.68 -19.55
CA ALA A 899 -1.83 -28.20 -20.39
C ALA A 899 -2.11 -27.30 -21.60
N LEU A 900 -2.07 -25.98 -21.39
CA LEU A 900 -2.26 -25.01 -22.45
C LEU A 900 -1.14 -25.08 -23.50
N LEU A 901 0.13 -25.17 -23.08
CA LEU A 901 1.28 -25.36 -23.97
C LEU A 901 1.21 -26.69 -24.75
N LEU A 902 0.89 -27.79 -24.06
CA LEU A 902 0.69 -29.10 -24.69
C LEU A 902 -0.46 -29.08 -25.69
N SER A 903 -1.55 -28.37 -25.41
CA SER A 903 -2.65 -28.23 -26.36
C SER A 903 -2.25 -27.47 -27.62
N ILE A 904 -1.37 -26.47 -27.55
CA ILE A 904 -0.84 -25.80 -28.76
C ILE A 904 0.07 -26.74 -29.55
N LEU A 905 0.87 -27.56 -28.87
CA LEU A 905 1.68 -28.59 -29.53
C LEU A 905 0.78 -29.56 -30.32
N VAL A 906 -0.37 -29.93 -29.74
CA VAL A 906 -1.40 -30.73 -30.42
C VAL A 906 -2.09 -29.95 -31.56
N ASP A 907 -2.30 -28.64 -31.44
CA ASP A 907 -2.85 -27.83 -32.54
C ASP A 907 -1.93 -27.89 -33.78
N ALA A 908 -0.61 -27.88 -33.59
CA ALA A 908 0.39 -27.94 -34.67
C ALA A 908 0.70 -29.36 -35.17
N PHE A 909 0.77 -30.36 -34.28
CA PHE A 909 1.23 -31.74 -34.56
C PHE A 909 0.20 -32.82 -34.22
N GLY A 910 -1.07 -32.45 -34.08
CA GLY A 910 -2.16 -33.38 -33.76
C GLY A 910 -2.53 -34.28 -34.93
N LYS A 911 -3.16 -35.42 -34.63
CA LYS A 911 -3.70 -36.38 -35.63
C LYS A 911 -4.69 -35.73 -36.62
N ASN A 912 -5.35 -34.66 -36.20
CA ASN A 912 -6.36 -33.91 -36.98
C ASN A 912 -5.87 -32.51 -37.43
N SER A 913 -4.56 -32.25 -37.42
CA SER A 913 -4.00 -30.95 -37.81
C SER A 913 -4.28 -30.63 -39.29
N GLN A 914 -4.78 -29.42 -39.56
CA GLN A 914 -5.07 -28.92 -40.92
C GLN A 914 -3.87 -28.17 -41.53
N THR A 915 -2.64 -28.63 -41.30
CA THR A 915 -1.45 -27.97 -41.84
C THR A 915 -1.20 -28.39 -43.29
N PRO A 916 -1.07 -27.46 -44.25
CA PRO A 916 -0.94 -27.77 -45.68
C PRO A 916 0.43 -28.39 -46.05
N ILE A 917 1.42 -28.37 -45.15
CA ILE A 917 2.78 -28.90 -45.35
C ILE A 917 3.14 -29.76 -44.13
N ALA A 918 3.62 -30.99 -44.37
CA ALA A 918 4.06 -31.90 -43.31
C ALA A 918 5.36 -31.41 -42.66
N VAL A 919 5.24 -30.80 -41.49
CA VAL A 919 6.38 -30.38 -40.64
C VAL A 919 7.06 -31.62 -40.03
N ASN A 920 8.38 -31.74 -40.12
CA ASN A 920 9.16 -32.87 -39.61
C ASN A 920 9.35 -32.81 -38.07
N ALA A 921 9.25 -33.95 -37.40
CA ALA A 921 9.43 -34.06 -35.95
C ALA A 921 10.84 -33.68 -35.44
N SER A 922 11.86 -33.68 -36.32
CA SER A 922 13.24 -33.27 -35.99
C SER A 922 13.39 -31.78 -35.68
N GLU A 923 12.44 -30.94 -36.12
CA GLU A 923 12.50 -29.49 -35.97
C GLU A 923 12.16 -29.00 -34.55
N ILE A 924 11.57 -29.86 -33.70
CA ILE A 924 11.11 -29.49 -32.35
C ILE A 924 11.91 -30.13 -31.20
N ARG A 925 13.14 -30.58 -31.47
CA ARG A 925 13.98 -31.24 -30.46
C ARG A 925 14.15 -30.39 -29.19
N ASP A 926 14.33 -29.08 -29.35
CA ASP A 926 14.44 -28.11 -28.27
C ASP A 926 13.17 -28.06 -27.39
N LEU A 927 11.99 -28.18 -27.99
CA LEU A 927 10.72 -28.21 -27.26
C LEU A 927 10.49 -29.55 -26.54
N ILE A 928 10.93 -30.66 -27.13
CA ILE A 928 10.90 -31.97 -26.47
C ILE A 928 11.85 -31.98 -25.26
N ASP A 929 13.07 -31.47 -25.41
CA ASP A 929 14.04 -31.33 -24.32
C ASP A 929 13.48 -30.43 -23.19
N PHE A 930 12.79 -29.34 -23.56
CA PHE A 930 12.07 -28.49 -22.60
C PHE A 930 10.99 -29.27 -21.83
N LEU A 931 10.16 -30.08 -22.49
CA LEU A 931 9.13 -30.87 -21.82
C LEU A 931 9.74 -31.87 -20.82
N HIS A 932 10.85 -32.52 -21.19
CA HIS A 932 11.62 -33.36 -20.26
C HIS A 932 12.14 -32.57 -19.05
N HIS A 933 12.58 -31.32 -19.26
CA HIS A 933 13.05 -30.47 -18.16
C HIS A 933 11.91 -30.03 -17.22
N VAL A 934 10.75 -29.66 -17.76
CA VAL A 934 9.57 -29.22 -16.99
C VAL A 934 9.08 -30.32 -16.05
N VAL A 935 9.09 -31.58 -16.51
CA VAL A 935 8.69 -32.75 -15.71
C VAL A 935 9.58 -32.95 -14.49
N HIS A 936 10.87 -32.63 -14.59
CA HIS A 936 11.81 -32.65 -13.47
C HIS A 936 11.60 -31.50 -12.48
N TYR A 937 11.28 -30.30 -13.01
CA TYR A 937 11.21 -29.08 -12.21
C TYR A 937 10.10 -29.13 -11.12
N GLU A 938 8.96 -29.74 -11.44
CA GLU A 938 7.79 -29.72 -10.57
C GLU A 938 7.85 -30.74 -9.40
N GLY A 939 8.79 -31.68 -9.44
CA GLY A 939 8.88 -32.80 -8.49
C GLY A 939 9.06 -32.41 -7.02
N GLN A 940 9.64 -31.22 -6.71
CA GLN A 940 9.91 -30.81 -5.32
C GLN A 940 9.84 -29.28 -5.03
N GLY A 941 9.33 -28.45 -5.94
CA GLY A 941 9.16 -27.01 -5.68
C GLY A 941 10.47 -26.22 -5.53
N GLY A 942 11.51 -26.59 -6.30
CA GLY A 942 12.84 -25.97 -6.21
C GLY A 942 13.77 -26.41 -7.35
N SER A 943 15.06 -26.06 -7.27
CA SER A 943 16.07 -26.45 -8.26
C SER A 943 16.12 -27.97 -8.44
N VAL A 944 16.11 -28.45 -9.68
CA VAL A 944 16.14 -29.88 -10.03
C VAL A 944 17.31 -30.59 -9.33
N GLN A 945 17.00 -31.47 -8.39
CA GLN A 945 17.98 -32.38 -7.77
C GLN A 945 17.96 -33.74 -8.48
N ALA A 946 19.08 -34.46 -8.51
CA ALA A 946 19.19 -35.76 -9.15
C ALA A 946 18.23 -36.83 -8.58
N SER A 947 17.71 -36.62 -7.36
CA SER A 947 16.74 -37.48 -6.67
C SER A 947 15.27 -37.06 -6.88
N SER A 948 15.00 -36.02 -7.68
CA SER A 948 13.64 -35.52 -7.93
C SER A 948 12.80 -36.54 -8.69
N LYS A 949 11.64 -36.90 -8.13
CA LYS A 949 10.65 -37.73 -8.81
C LYS A 949 9.60 -36.84 -9.47
N PRO A 950 9.21 -37.13 -10.73
CA PRO A 950 8.14 -36.41 -11.39
C PRO A 950 6.80 -36.68 -10.70
N ARG A 951 5.88 -35.70 -10.67
CA ARG A 951 4.54 -35.93 -10.13
C ARG A 951 3.68 -36.74 -11.10
N PRO A 952 2.82 -37.64 -10.58
CA PRO A 952 1.89 -38.41 -11.40
C PRO A 952 0.98 -37.54 -12.28
N ASP A 953 0.48 -36.41 -11.74
CA ASP A 953 -0.48 -35.55 -12.44
C ASP A 953 0.12 -34.86 -13.68
N VAL A 954 1.40 -34.46 -13.61
CA VAL A 954 2.14 -33.88 -14.73
C VAL A 954 2.45 -34.94 -15.79
N LEU A 955 2.86 -36.14 -15.38
CA LEU A 955 3.04 -37.25 -16.32
C LEU A 955 1.73 -37.65 -17.01
N ALA A 956 0.61 -37.64 -16.28
CA ALA A 956 -0.71 -37.90 -16.84
C ALA A 956 -1.13 -36.85 -17.87
N LEU A 957 -0.81 -35.56 -17.66
CA LEU A 957 -1.04 -34.50 -18.63
C LEU A 957 -0.27 -34.73 -19.94
N ILE A 958 1.00 -35.09 -19.84
CA ILE A 958 1.85 -35.37 -21.00
C ILE A 958 1.38 -36.64 -21.73
N GLY A 959 1.01 -37.68 -20.99
CA GLY A 959 0.42 -38.91 -21.56
C GLY A 959 -0.82 -38.62 -22.40
N ARG A 960 -1.78 -37.86 -21.86
CA ARG A 960 -2.99 -37.46 -22.60
C ARG A 960 -2.69 -36.64 -23.85
N ALA A 961 -1.73 -35.72 -23.78
CA ALA A 961 -1.31 -34.94 -24.94
C ALA A 961 -0.65 -35.82 -26.00
N SER A 962 0.24 -36.73 -25.59
CA SER A 962 0.95 -37.68 -26.46
C SER A 962 0.00 -38.56 -27.29
N GLU A 963 -1.10 -39.03 -26.70
CA GLU A 963 -2.13 -39.81 -27.40
C GLU A 963 -2.81 -39.05 -28.55
N SER A 964 -2.81 -37.71 -28.50
CA SER A 964 -3.45 -36.84 -29.49
C SER A 964 -2.49 -36.42 -30.63
N LEU A 965 -1.19 -36.67 -30.47
CA LEU A 965 -0.15 -36.31 -31.45
C LEU A 965 -0.03 -37.35 -32.57
N ARG A 966 0.51 -36.92 -33.71
CA ARG A 966 0.88 -37.83 -34.81
C ARG A 966 1.96 -38.83 -34.36
N PRO A 967 2.04 -40.03 -34.97
CA PRO A 967 2.97 -41.09 -34.52
C PRO A 967 4.45 -40.70 -34.51
N ASP A 968 4.87 -39.84 -35.45
CA ASP A 968 6.25 -39.33 -35.59
C ASP A 968 6.69 -38.50 -34.37
N VAL A 969 5.78 -37.72 -33.78
CA VAL A 969 6.04 -36.93 -32.57
C VAL A 969 5.72 -37.71 -31.30
N GLN A 970 4.68 -38.55 -31.32
CA GLN A 970 4.27 -39.38 -30.18
C GLN A 970 5.41 -40.26 -29.67
N HIS A 971 6.22 -40.83 -30.57
CA HIS A 971 7.39 -41.64 -30.20
C HIS A 971 8.40 -40.87 -29.33
N LEU A 972 8.58 -39.57 -29.56
CA LEU A 972 9.53 -38.73 -28.83
C LEU A 972 9.13 -38.54 -27.36
N LEU A 973 7.83 -38.63 -27.04
CA LEU A 973 7.30 -38.51 -25.68
C LEU A 973 7.02 -39.87 -25.02
N SER A 974 7.28 -40.99 -25.71
CA SER A 974 6.93 -42.35 -25.25
C SER A 974 7.63 -42.77 -23.93
N HIS A 975 8.71 -42.09 -23.58
CA HIS A 975 9.49 -42.29 -22.34
C HIS A 975 8.86 -41.60 -21.10
N LEU A 976 7.91 -40.67 -21.31
CA LEU A 976 7.19 -39.92 -20.29
C LEU A 976 5.84 -40.58 -19.95
N LYS A 977 5.89 -41.85 -19.50
CA LYS A 977 4.68 -42.63 -19.19
C LYS A 977 4.00 -42.13 -17.90
N PRO A 978 2.66 -42.25 -17.78
CA PRO A 978 1.92 -41.88 -16.56
C PRO A 978 2.37 -42.64 -15.30
N ASP A 979 2.85 -43.88 -15.48
CA ASP A 979 3.40 -44.68 -14.38
C ASP A 979 4.82 -44.20 -14.03
N VAL A 980 4.94 -43.62 -12.83
CA VAL A 980 6.18 -43.09 -12.25
C VAL A 980 7.28 -44.17 -12.19
N ASN A 981 6.91 -45.46 -12.11
CA ASN A 981 7.85 -46.58 -11.99
C ASN A 981 8.28 -47.18 -13.34
N SER A 982 7.67 -46.80 -14.46
CA SER A 982 8.05 -47.25 -15.81
C SER A 982 8.41 -46.12 -16.77
N SER A 983 8.29 -44.87 -16.34
CA SER A 983 8.91 -43.71 -17.00
C SER A 983 10.44 -43.82 -16.93
N ILE A 984 11.16 -43.15 -17.86
CA ILE A 984 12.64 -43.01 -17.84
C ILE A 984 13.18 -42.55 -16.47
N TYR A 985 12.37 -41.84 -15.69
CA TYR A 985 12.71 -41.34 -14.35
C TYR A 985 12.61 -42.40 -13.24
N ALA A 986 12.15 -43.60 -13.55
CA ALA A 986 12.23 -44.75 -12.64
C ALA A 986 13.63 -45.38 -12.60
N ALA A 987 14.44 -45.15 -13.65
CA ALA A 987 15.74 -45.82 -13.84
C ALA A 987 16.92 -45.14 -13.11
N SER A 988 16.73 -43.96 -12.50
CA SER A 988 17.81 -43.21 -11.83
C SER A 988 18.15 -43.72 -10.41
N HIS A 989 17.40 -44.69 -9.88
CA HIS A 989 17.76 -45.40 -8.64
C HIS A 989 17.50 -46.91 -8.78
N PRO A 990 18.48 -47.73 -9.20
CA PRO A 990 18.36 -49.15 -8.99
C PRO A 990 18.32 -49.38 -7.47
N LYS A 991 17.16 -49.80 -6.95
CA LYS A 991 17.13 -50.47 -5.64
C LYS A 991 18.01 -51.71 -5.80
N ILE A 992 19.21 -51.69 -5.23
CA ILE A 992 19.97 -52.91 -5.02
C ILE A 992 19.11 -53.74 -4.07
N VAL A 993 18.41 -54.72 -4.63
CA VAL A 993 17.77 -55.79 -3.87
C VAL A 993 18.92 -56.55 -3.24
N GLN A 994 19.10 -56.41 -1.92
CA GLN A 994 19.89 -57.37 -1.16
C GLN A 994 19.16 -58.70 -1.25
N ASN A 995 19.61 -59.57 -2.16
CA ASN A 995 19.25 -60.97 -2.12
C ASN A 995 19.81 -61.55 -0.82
N THR A 996 18.92 -61.95 0.08
CA THR A 996 19.24 -62.84 1.20
C THR A 996 19.54 -64.23 0.66
N THR A 997 20.82 -64.60 0.71
CA THR A 997 21.28 -65.98 0.90
C THR A 997 22.22 -65.99 2.08
#